data_AF-A0AAU7CKB1-F1
#
_entry.id   AF-A0AAU7CKB1-F1
#
_cell.length_a   1.000
_cell.length_b   1.000
_cell.length_c   1.000
_cell.angle_alpha   90.00
_cell.angle_beta   90.00
_cell.angle_gamma   90.00
#
_symmetry.space_group_name_H-M   'P 1'
#
loop_
_entity.id
_entity.type
_entity.pdbx_description
1 polymer ?
#
loop_
_entity_poly.entity_id
_entity_poly.type
_entity_poly.pdbx_seq_one_letter_code
_entity_poly.pdbx_strand_id
1 'polypeptide(L)'
;MMLAPILVGSVLLLAVNGDQDIRGADIDDYAAASANVGRDPDAHVRLALWCEIHGLQAERLKHLAIAVIANPRHSMARGLMGLVDYRGRWQRPESIGEKVKNDALLAEYRDRRAKTKDDPDGQWSLALWCDEQGLKAEAVAHFTAVVMRDPKRDAAWRRLGFKKQGHRWVTEARLAEEKAVVDRQKQADRHWSPLLVKWRDGLGGKNAKRRAEAEMSLAEISDPGAVPALWAVFATGNAEHQAVAVRVLGRIDAPAASRALAMLAGFSDSAEVRRTATETLKRRDPREYANILIGLLRDPVQYKTQRVGGPGMPGTLFIAGERKNIQRQYVPPPMPRLNFFDPSAMDLLTYDANGLPMVVRGMGTSGVVVPTGPYGYVAFGDAARNVGSTSSESNVVQKLLSDPGNAAATLSAANAQNKPNPLERSRMLAAQGLSAPGPNPAGNTILLGQAMLETQNAAASLQQQLEADVAALEQSNAETREQNGRISGLLNEATGQDLAATPSAWQGWWIDQLGYSQKSRYEQPKPTFVEVVSRPLPPVAGFDDNSDGYVRRISCFGAGTPVHTLSGIQPIESLNEGDQVLTQNMKTGALGYKPILVVHRNPPSPTYRIALGDETVISSYFHRFWKAGQGWIMARDLTVGDKVRTLGGLVRVQSIATSDVQPVFNLDVADDADFFVGRQGALVHDNTVPDFRQTPFDASPGSLETTAAAASPVSR
;
A
#
# COMPACT_ATOMS: atom_id res chain seq x y z
N MET A 1 79.75 13.13 6.01
CA MET A 1 79.85 12.83 4.56
C MET A 1 78.89 11.69 4.26
N MET A 2 77.71 11.95 3.68
CA MET A 2 77.36 11.75 2.25
C MET A 2 77.36 10.26 1.86
N LEU A 3 76.40 9.63 1.16
CA LEU A 3 75.18 10.02 0.44
C LEU A 3 74.42 8.72 0.02
N ALA A 4 73.08 8.75 0.04
CA ALA A 4 72.07 8.08 -0.82
C ALA A 4 71.95 6.54 -0.99
N PRO A 5 70.71 6.00 -1.00
CA PRO A 5 70.35 4.79 -1.75
C PRO A 5 69.52 5.11 -3.01
N ILE A 6 69.79 4.36 -4.08
CA ILE A 6 69.10 4.39 -5.38
C ILE A 6 67.84 3.51 -5.29
N LEU A 7 66.66 4.10 -5.58
CA LEU A 7 65.39 3.43 -5.79
C LEU A 7 65.16 3.35 -7.32
N VAL A 8 65.12 2.14 -7.89
CA VAL A 8 64.66 1.92 -9.26
C VAL A 8 63.24 1.39 -9.21
N GLY A 9 62.31 2.19 -9.73
CA GLY A 9 60.93 1.79 -9.98
C GLY A 9 60.77 1.07 -11.30
N SER A 10 59.85 0.12 -11.33
CA SER A 10 59.26 -0.44 -12.55
C SER A 10 57.75 -0.52 -12.36
N VAL A 11 57.04 0.53 -12.80
CA VAL A 11 55.59 0.48 -13.02
C VAL A 11 55.37 0.25 -14.50
N LEU A 12 54.81 -0.92 -14.83
CA LEU A 12 54.37 -1.25 -16.18
C LEU A 12 53.07 -0.47 -16.46
N LEU A 13 53.16 0.60 -17.24
CA LEU A 13 52.00 1.34 -17.76
C LEU A 13 51.43 0.60 -18.97
N LEU A 14 50.25 -0.01 -18.81
CA LEU A 14 49.35 -0.26 -19.93
C LEU A 14 48.52 1.00 -20.13
N ALA A 15 48.87 1.77 -21.17
CA ALA A 15 48.18 2.97 -21.57
C ALA A 15 46.83 2.62 -22.22
N VAL A 16 45.74 3.05 -21.57
CA VAL A 16 44.47 3.33 -22.25
C VAL A 16 44.48 4.84 -22.52
N ASN A 17 44.71 5.22 -23.78
CA ASN A 17 44.88 6.61 -24.25
C ASN A 17 43.62 7.51 -24.13
N GLY A 18 42.63 7.15 -23.31
CA GLY A 18 41.43 7.96 -23.06
C GLY A 18 41.36 8.62 -21.68
N ASP A 19 42.11 8.13 -20.68
CA ASP A 19 41.97 8.56 -19.27
C ASP A 19 42.93 9.70 -18.88
N GLN A 20 43.94 10.00 -19.71
CA GLN A 20 44.90 11.08 -19.45
C GLN A 20 44.41 12.46 -19.93
N ASP A 21 43.73 12.54 -21.08
CA ASP A 21 43.16 13.79 -21.58
C ASP A 21 42.01 14.31 -20.68
N ILE A 22 41.21 13.41 -20.11
CA ILE A 22 40.12 13.77 -19.17
C ILE A 22 40.70 14.38 -17.89
N ARG A 23 41.79 13.82 -17.34
CA ARG A 23 42.46 14.37 -16.15
C ARG A 23 43.09 15.75 -16.41
N GLY A 24 43.54 16.01 -17.63
CA GLY A 24 44.07 17.31 -18.04
C GLY A 24 42.99 18.41 -18.06
N ALA A 25 41.81 18.10 -18.60
CA ALA A 25 40.68 19.03 -18.56
C ALA A 25 40.17 19.26 -17.12
N ASP A 26 40.08 18.19 -16.31
CA ASP A 26 39.62 18.28 -14.91
C ASP A 26 40.57 19.13 -14.04
N ILE A 27 41.87 19.18 -14.34
CA ILE A 27 42.83 19.97 -13.56
C ILE A 27 42.80 21.46 -13.90
N ASP A 28 42.49 21.81 -15.15
CA ASP A 28 42.29 23.19 -15.58
C ASP A 28 40.98 23.75 -15.00
N ASP A 29 39.91 22.97 -15.05
CA ASP A 29 38.63 23.29 -14.41
C ASP A 29 38.78 23.44 -12.88
N TYR A 30 39.57 22.55 -12.25
CA TYR A 30 39.94 22.67 -10.85
C TYR A 30 40.71 23.97 -10.56
N ALA A 31 41.69 24.32 -11.40
CA ALA A 31 42.49 25.53 -11.20
C ALA A 31 41.61 26.79 -11.24
N ALA A 32 40.71 26.88 -12.22
CA ALA A 32 39.73 27.96 -12.35
C ALA A 32 38.76 28.01 -11.15
N ALA A 33 38.25 26.86 -10.72
CA ALA A 33 37.37 26.76 -9.55
C ALA A 33 38.08 27.25 -8.28
N SER A 34 39.28 26.74 -8.03
CA SER A 34 40.04 26.98 -6.80
C SER A 34 40.44 28.44 -6.59
N ALA A 35 40.60 29.20 -7.68
CA ALA A 35 40.90 30.64 -7.65
C ALA A 35 39.75 31.47 -7.05
N ASN A 36 38.51 30.99 -7.16
CA ASN A 36 37.30 31.74 -6.80
C ASN A 36 36.70 31.39 -5.43
N VAL A 37 37.23 30.38 -4.73
CA VAL A 37 36.65 29.88 -3.47
C VAL A 37 36.87 30.80 -2.25
N GLY A 38 37.92 31.63 -2.27
CA GLY A 38 38.20 32.57 -1.18
C GLY A 38 38.56 31.87 0.15
N ARG A 39 38.00 32.35 1.26
CA ARG A 39 38.18 31.79 2.63
C ARG A 39 36.91 31.13 3.19
N ASP A 40 35.87 30.97 2.37
CA ASP A 40 34.60 30.38 2.80
C ASP A 40 34.78 28.86 2.99
N PRO A 41 34.62 28.33 4.23
CA PRO A 41 34.77 26.91 4.48
C PRO A 41 33.72 26.05 3.76
N ASP A 42 32.49 26.53 3.57
CA ASP A 42 31.44 25.78 2.87
C ASP A 42 31.75 25.68 1.37
N ALA A 43 32.30 26.74 0.78
CA ALA A 43 32.77 26.71 -0.60
C ALA A 43 33.94 25.74 -0.81
N HIS A 44 34.86 25.65 0.16
CA HIS A 44 35.92 24.64 0.13
C HIS A 44 35.37 23.21 0.23
N VAL A 45 34.32 22.96 1.04
CA VAL A 45 33.67 21.65 1.08
C VAL A 45 33.01 21.29 -0.25
N ARG A 46 32.31 22.23 -0.90
CA ARG A 46 31.73 22.03 -2.24
C ARG A 46 32.80 21.68 -3.27
N LEU A 47 33.93 22.38 -3.27
CA LEU A 47 35.04 22.08 -4.16
C LEU A 47 35.66 20.71 -3.86
N ALA A 48 35.79 20.33 -2.59
CA ALA A 48 36.29 19.01 -2.22
C ALA A 48 35.39 17.87 -2.74
N LEU A 49 34.07 18.03 -2.66
CA LEU A 49 33.10 17.08 -3.22
C LEU A 49 33.19 16.99 -4.75
N TRP A 50 33.38 18.13 -5.42
CA TRP A 50 33.62 18.15 -6.86
C TRP A 50 34.91 17.41 -7.23
N CYS A 51 36.02 17.68 -6.53
CA CYS A 51 37.29 16.98 -6.71
C CYS A 51 37.15 15.46 -6.52
N GLU A 52 36.38 15.04 -5.52
CA GLU A 52 36.13 13.63 -5.23
C GLU A 52 35.42 12.90 -6.38
N ILE A 53 34.43 13.53 -7.01
CA ILE A 53 33.73 12.99 -8.17
C ILE A 53 34.70 12.84 -9.36
N HIS A 54 35.63 13.77 -9.55
CA HIS A 54 36.62 13.75 -10.64
C HIS A 54 37.87 12.92 -10.31
N GLY A 55 37.92 12.27 -9.14
CA GLY A 55 39.05 11.42 -8.75
C GLY A 55 40.29 12.20 -8.27
N LEU A 56 40.17 13.50 -8.03
CA LEU A 56 41.21 14.41 -7.55
C LEU A 56 41.33 14.33 -6.01
N GLN A 57 41.87 13.21 -5.51
CA GLN A 57 41.89 12.90 -4.07
C GLN A 57 42.82 13.82 -3.25
N ALA A 58 43.93 14.28 -3.82
CA ALA A 58 44.86 15.17 -3.12
C ALA A 58 44.23 16.55 -2.91
N GLU A 59 43.58 17.07 -3.94
CA GLU A 59 42.86 18.34 -3.98
C GLU A 59 41.65 18.31 -3.04
N ARG A 60 40.91 17.20 -3.03
CA ARG A 60 39.83 16.93 -2.06
C ARG A 60 40.34 17.10 -0.64
N LEU A 61 41.41 16.39 -0.25
CA LEU A 61 41.96 16.45 1.10
C LEU A 61 42.48 17.84 1.47
N LYS A 62 43.13 18.53 0.52
CA LYS A 62 43.58 19.92 0.69
C LYS A 62 42.40 20.84 1.05
N HIS A 63 41.30 20.78 0.31
CA HIS A 63 40.17 21.66 0.55
C HIS A 63 39.39 21.33 1.83
N LEU A 64 39.25 20.05 2.18
CA LEU A 64 38.69 19.65 3.48
C LEU A 64 39.55 20.18 4.64
N ALA A 65 40.88 20.11 4.52
CA ALA A 65 41.78 20.64 5.53
C ALA A 65 41.66 22.16 5.69
N ILE A 66 41.55 22.91 4.58
CA ILE A 66 41.33 24.36 4.62
C ILE A 66 39.99 24.69 5.30
N ALA A 67 38.91 23.99 4.96
CA ALA A 67 37.60 24.18 5.59
C ALA A 67 37.65 23.96 7.11
N VAL A 68 38.38 22.94 7.58
CA VAL A 68 38.55 22.66 9.02
C VAL A 68 39.44 23.70 9.71
N ILE A 69 40.47 24.24 9.03
CA ILE A 69 41.30 25.32 9.58
C ILE A 69 40.47 26.60 9.74
N ALA A 70 39.66 26.93 8.72
CA ALA A 70 38.79 28.12 8.74
C ALA A 70 37.64 27.99 9.76
N ASN A 71 37.04 26.79 9.87
CA ASN A 71 36.05 26.48 10.89
C ASN A 71 36.38 25.16 11.60
N PRO A 72 37.05 25.21 12.77
CA PRO A 72 37.41 24.03 13.55
C PRO A 72 36.24 23.26 14.15
N ARG A 73 34.98 23.59 13.85
CA ARG A 73 33.79 22.80 14.23
C ARG A 73 32.97 22.37 13.01
N HIS A 74 33.51 22.54 11.80
CA HIS A 74 32.82 22.18 10.57
C HIS A 74 32.57 20.67 10.48
N SER A 75 31.32 20.26 10.74
CA SER A 75 30.95 18.85 10.85
C SER A 75 31.07 18.09 9.53
N MET A 76 30.60 18.69 8.43
CA MET A 76 30.65 18.07 7.10
C MET A 76 32.09 17.80 6.65
N ALA A 77 32.96 18.82 6.73
CA ALA A 77 34.36 18.67 6.35
C ALA A 77 35.05 17.55 7.13
N ARG A 78 34.81 17.46 8.44
CA ARG A 78 35.37 16.40 9.29
C ARG A 78 34.78 15.03 9.01
N GLY A 79 33.47 14.94 8.80
CA GLY A 79 32.79 13.71 8.41
C GLY A 79 33.33 13.16 7.09
N LEU A 80 33.52 14.03 6.09
CA LEU A 80 34.14 13.68 4.80
C LEU A 80 35.62 13.26 4.92
N MET A 81 36.31 13.68 5.99
CA MET A 81 37.65 13.20 6.34
C MET A 81 37.64 11.86 7.13
N GLY A 82 36.46 11.26 7.36
CA GLY A 82 36.30 10.04 8.14
C GLY A 82 36.45 10.25 9.65
N LEU A 83 36.25 11.48 10.14
CA LEU A 83 36.32 11.81 11.56
C LEU A 83 34.91 11.87 12.16
N VAL A 84 34.75 11.26 13.33
CA VAL A 84 33.52 11.25 14.11
C VAL A 84 33.73 12.04 15.41
N ASP A 85 32.74 12.84 15.80
CA ASP A 85 32.76 13.50 17.11
C ASP A 85 32.34 12.51 18.18
N TYR A 86 33.30 12.13 19.04
CA TYR A 86 33.06 11.24 20.16
C TYR A 86 33.50 11.88 21.46
N ARG A 87 32.54 12.14 22.34
CA ARG A 87 32.73 12.84 23.63
C ARG A 87 33.42 14.20 23.47
N GLY A 88 33.01 14.98 22.45
CA GLY A 88 33.50 16.33 22.16
C GLY A 88 34.90 16.37 21.52
N ARG A 89 35.38 15.23 20.98
CA ARG A 89 36.66 15.11 20.30
C ARG A 89 36.50 14.36 18.99
N TRP A 90 36.98 14.99 17.92
CA TRP A 90 37.01 14.41 16.58
C TRP A 90 38.13 13.39 16.46
N GLN A 91 37.77 12.15 16.24
CA GLN A 91 38.68 11.01 16.21
C GLN A 91 38.30 10.06 15.08
N ARG A 92 39.24 9.19 14.69
CA ARG A 92 38.95 8.12 13.72
C ARG A 92 38.19 6.97 14.41
N PRO A 93 37.19 6.34 13.76
CA PRO A 93 36.43 5.22 14.31
C PRO A 93 37.30 4.12 14.93
N GLU A 94 38.42 3.76 14.30
CA GLU A 94 39.30 2.69 14.74
C GLU A 94 39.95 3.01 16.10
N SER A 95 40.29 4.29 16.34
CA SER A 95 40.89 4.75 17.59
C SER A 95 39.90 4.79 18.76
N ILE A 96 38.61 4.88 18.47
CA ILE A 96 37.53 4.87 19.45
C ILE A 96 37.21 3.43 19.84
N GLY A 97 37.11 2.52 18.85
CA GLY A 97 36.78 1.11 19.06
C GLY A 97 37.66 0.43 20.12
N GLU A 98 38.97 0.64 20.07
CA GLU A 98 39.89 0.05 21.05
C GLU A 98 39.69 0.59 22.48
N LYS A 99 39.30 1.86 22.63
CA LYS A 99 38.98 2.43 23.95
C LYS A 99 37.68 1.87 24.50
N VAL A 100 36.68 1.73 23.62
CA VAL A 100 35.34 1.23 23.96
C VAL A 100 35.35 -0.25 24.33
N LYS A 101 36.18 -1.07 23.67
CA LYS A 101 36.35 -2.48 24.04
C LYS A 101 36.83 -2.66 25.48
N ASN A 102 37.64 -1.73 25.96
CA ASN A 102 38.21 -1.73 27.31
C ASN A 102 37.38 -0.93 28.34
N ASP A 103 36.20 -0.42 27.95
CA ASP A 103 35.30 0.31 28.86
C ASP A 103 34.52 -0.68 29.74
N ALA A 104 34.82 -0.66 31.04
CA ALA A 104 34.23 -1.57 32.02
C ALA A 104 32.70 -1.41 32.16
N LEU A 105 32.18 -0.19 32.04
CA LEU A 105 30.73 0.07 32.15
C LEU A 105 30.00 -0.50 30.94
N LEU A 106 30.56 -0.37 29.73
CA LEU A 106 29.98 -0.98 28.54
C LEU A 106 30.11 -2.51 28.56
N ALA A 107 31.16 -3.06 29.17
CA ALA A 107 31.26 -4.50 29.39
C ALA A 107 30.16 -5.01 30.35
N GLU A 108 29.93 -4.30 31.47
CA GLU A 108 28.82 -4.61 32.39
C GLU A 108 27.46 -4.51 31.71
N TYR A 109 27.22 -3.46 30.92
CA TYR A 109 26.01 -3.31 30.14
C TYR A 109 25.77 -4.50 29.21
N ARG A 110 26.79 -4.95 28.46
CA ARG A 110 26.65 -6.11 27.56
C ARG A 110 26.32 -7.39 28.32
N ASP A 111 26.91 -7.61 29.49
CA ASP A 111 26.63 -8.76 30.34
C ASP A 111 25.21 -8.72 30.92
N ARG A 112 24.74 -7.55 31.37
CA ARG A 112 23.35 -7.34 31.81
C ARG A 112 22.37 -7.54 30.66
N ARG A 113 22.65 -7.00 29.49
CA ARG A 113 21.81 -7.16 28.28
C ARG A 113 21.67 -8.62 27.91
N ALA A 114 22.75 -9.40 27.92
CA ALA A 114 22.72 -10.83 27.61
C ALA A 114 21.85 -11.66 28.58
N LYS A 115 21.70 -11.20 29.84
CA LYS A 115 20.87 -11.85 30.86
C LYS A 115 19.43 -11.34 30.90
N THR A 116 19.15 -10.25 30.19
CA THR A 116 17.83 -9.60 30.20
C THR A 116 16.86 -10.36 29.32
N LYS A 117 15.65 -10.62 29.82
CA LYS A 117 14.59 -11.26 29.05
C LYS A 117 14.10 -10.35 27.93
N ASP A 118 13.79 -10.95 26.78
CA ASP A 118 13.23 -10.23 25.63
C ASP A 118 11.71 -10.00 25.78
N ASP A 119 11.32 -9.34 26.87
CA ASP A 119 9.95 -8.94 27.17
C ASP A 119 9.89 -7.45 27.60
N PRO A 120 8.70 -6.80 27.59
CA PRO A 120 8.59 -5.38 27.92
C PRO A 120 9.16 -5.00 29.31
N ASP A 121 9.08 -5.88 30.31
CA ASP A 121 9.50 -5.56 31.68
C ASP A 121 11.01 -5.71 31.88
N GLY A 122 11.61 -6.72 31.24
CA GLY A 122 13.05 -6.90 31.16
C GLY A 122 13.71 -5.71 30.45
N GLN A 123 13.21 -5.36 29.27
CA GLN A 123 13.70 -4.21 28.50
C GLN A 123 13.53 -2.89 29.27
N TRP A 124 12.41 -2.73 29.99
CA TRP A 124 12.16 -1.55 30.83
C TRP A 124 13.17 -1.42 31.97
N SER A 125 13.45 -2.52 32.67
CA SER A 125 14.40 -2.53 33.80
C SER A 125 15.82 -2.21 33.33
N LEU A 126 16.23 -2.79 32.20
CA LEU A 126 17.53 -2.49 31.58
C LEU A 126 17.62 -1.03 31.11
N ALA A 127 16.56 -0.51 30.49
CA ALA A 127 16.51 0.89 30.04
C ALA A 127 16.67 1.88 31.20
N LEU A 128 16.01 1.63 32.33
CA LEU A 128 16.14 2.45 33.54
C LEU A 128 17.56 2.42 34.09
N TRP A 129 18.17 1.23 34.21
CA TRP A 129 19.55 1.11 34.66
C TRP A 129 20.52 1.84 33.73
N CYS A 130 20.37 1.69 32.40
CA CYS A 130 21.19 2.43 31.44
C CYS A 130 21.04 3.95 31.61
N ASP A 131 19.81 4.43 31.82
CA ASP A 131 19.55 5.85 32.01
C ASP A 131 20.19 6.41 33.28
N GLU A 132 20.17 5.64 34.37
CA GLU A 132 20.81 5.95 35.66
C GLU A 132 22.35 5.96 35.57
N GLN A 133 22.93 5.01 34.83
CA GLN A 133 24.38 4.96 34.60
C GLN A 133 24.87 5.98 33.55
N GLY A 134 23.97 6.77 32.95
CA GLY A 134 24.31 7.75 31.93
C GLY A 134 24.56 7.17 30.53
N LEU A 135 24.22 5.90 30.30
CA LEU A 135 24.27 5.21 29.01
C LEU A 135 23.04 5.59 28.16
N LYS A 136 22.99 6.85 27.71
CA LYS A 136 21.80 7.43 27.07
C LYS A 136 21.42 6.75 25.75
N ALA A 137 22.38 6.36 24.93
CA ALA A 137 22.10 5.72 23.64
C ALA A 137 21.47 4.33 23.84
N GLU A 138 22.04 3.55 24.76
CA GLU A 138 21.56 2.24 25.17
C GLU A 138 20.16 2.36 25.79
N ALA A 139 19.95 3.36 26.66
CA ALA A 139 18.64 3.61 27.27
C ALA A 139 17.56 3.90 26.21
N VAL A 140 17.87 4.72 25.19
CA VAL A 140 16.94 5.02 24.09
C VAL A 140 16.56 3.77 23.31
N ALA A 141 17.52 2.89 22.99
CA ALA A 141 17.23 1.62 22.34
C ALA A 141 16.26 0.76 23.15
N HIS A 142 16.53 0.61 24.45
CA HIS A 142 15.69 -0.23 25.30
C HIS A 142 14.32 0.39 25.60
N PHE A 143 14.19 1.71 25.76
CA PHE A 143 12.87 2.35 25.83
C PHE A 143 12.08 2.20 24.52
N THR A 144 12.76 2.21 23.36
CA THR A 144 12.12 1.95 22.07
C THR A 144 11.66 0.50 21.98
N ALA A 145 12.49 -0.45 22.40
CA ALA A 145 12.16 -1.87 22.46
C ALA A 145 10.93 -2.14 23.34
N VAL A 146 10.79 -1.41 24.46
CA VAL A 146 9.60 -1.45 25.33
C VAL A 146 8.36 -0.97 24.58
N VAL A 147 8.43 0.20 23.94
CA VAL A 147 7.29 0.79 23.22
C VAL A 147 6.83 -0.07 22.05
N MET A 148 7.75 -0.72 21.34
CA MET A 148 7.42 -1.61 20.22
C MET A 148 6.66 -2.85 20.68
N ARG A 149 6.95 -3.36 21.88
CA ARG A 149 6.32 -4.57 22.44
C ARG A 149 5.06 -4.24 23.27
N ASP A 150 5.07 -3.16 24.01
CA ASP A 150 3.93 -2.62 24.77
C ASP A 150 3.72 -1.11 24.47
N PRO A 151 3.00 -0.79 23.38
CA PRO A 151 2.73 0.60 23.01
C PRO A 151 1.90 1.38 24.04
N LYS A 152 1.27 0.70 25.01
CA LYS A 152 0.46 1.32 26.08
C LYS A 152 1.32 1.81 27.25
N ARG A 153 2.62 1.48 27.29
CA ARG A 153 3.52 1.93 28.35
C ARG A 153 3.91 3.40 28.15
N ASP A 154 2.99 4.29 28.51
CA ASP A 154 3.13 5.76 28.41
C ASP A 154 4.47 6.29 28.99
N ALA A 155 4.99 5.66 30.04
CA ALA A 155 6.25 6.07 30.68
C ALA A 155 7.48 5.95 29.75
N ALA A 156 7.52 4.93 28.88
CA ALA A 156 8.61 4.74 27.93
C ALA A 156 8.56 5.79 26.81
N TRP A 157 7.38 6.08 26.28
CA TRP A 157 7.18 7.18 25.33
C TRP A 157 7.64 8.54 25.87
N ARG A 158 7.33 8.86 27.13
CA ARG A 158 7.76 10.11 27.76
C ARG A 158 9.28 10.19 27.92
N ARG A 159 9.93 9.08 28.29
CA ARG A 159 11.41 9.01 28.40
C ARG A 159 12.11 9.12 27.04
N LEU A 160 11.44 8.72 25.96
CA LEU A 160 11.87 8.97 24.58
C LEU A 160 11.60 10.41 24.09
N GLY A 161 11.04 11.29 24.93
CA GLY A 161 10.77 12.69 24.59
C GLY A 161 9.45 12.91 23.82
N PHE A 162 8.56 11.91 23.76
CA PHE A 162 7.26 12.05 23.12
C PHE A 162 6.20 12.59 24.09
N LYS A 163 5.31 13.43 23.57
CA LYS A 163 4.11 13.92 24.26
C LYS A 163 2.87 13.29 23.61
N LYS A 164 1.90 12.91 24.44
CA LYS A 164 0.63 12.32 24.00
C LYS A 164 -0.30 13.44 23.52
N GLN A 165 -0.72 13.38 22.26
CA GLN A 165 -1.77 14.24 21.70
C GLN A 165 -2.88 13.39 21.09
N GLY A 166 -4.04 13.37 21.74
CA GLY A 166 -5.14 12.48 21.37
C GLY A 166 -4.71 11.01 21.41
N HIS A 167 -4.75 10.34 20.26
CA HIS A 167 -4.32 8.94 20.09
C HIS A 167 -2.90 8.80 19.52
N ARG A 168 -2.15 9.90 19.35
CA ARG A 168 -0.82 9.91 18.72
C ARG A 168 0.26 10.37 19.70
N TRP A 169 1.44 9.77 19.60
CA TRP A 169 2.67 10.24 20.25
C TRP A 169 3.47 11.11 19.29
N VAL A 170 3.81 12.33 19.70
CA VAL A 170 4.49 13.31 18.84
C VAL A 170 5.63 13.96 19.61
N THR A 171 6.73 14.26 18.91
CA THR A 171 7.85 15.01 19.46
C THR A 171 7.51 16.50 19.58
N GLU A 172 8.15 17.19 20.52
CA GLU A 172 7.92 18.62 20.74
C GLU A 172 8.30 19.49 19.54
N ALA A 173 9.40 19.16 18.86
CA ALA A 173 9.83 19.87 17.65
C ALA A 173 8.76 19.80 16.54
N ARG A 174 8.20 18.62 16.30
CA ARG A 174 7.14 18.42 15.29
C ARG A 174 5.86 19.15 15.67
N LEU A 175 5.50 19.16 16.95
CA LEU A 175 4.34 19.92 17.43
C LEU A 175 4.53 21.43 17.26
N ALA A 176 5.73 21.94 17.52
CA ALA A 176 6.05 23.35 17.32
C ALA A 176 6.00 23.74 15.84
N GLU A 177 6.53 22.89 14.94
CA GLU A 177 6.48 23.10 13.49
C GLU A 177 5.04 23.06 12.95
N GLU A 178 4.26 22.02 13.30
CA GLU A 178 2.85 21.89 12.92
C GLU A 178 2.05 23.13 13.42
N LYS A 179 2.29 23.56 14.66
CA LYS A 179 1.67 24.77 15.23
C LYS A 179 2.08 26.04 14.48
N ALA A 180 3.36 26.21 14.16
CA ALA A 180 3.86 27.39 13.45
C ALA A 180 3.28 27.51 12.03
N VAL A 181 3.10 26.38 11.32
CA VAL A 181 2.41 26.36 10.03
C VAL A 181 0.95 26.79 10.17
N VAL A 182 0.23 26.22 11.15
CA VAL A 182 -1.18 26.55 11.41
C VAL A 182 -1.35 28.02 11.83
N ASP A 183 -0.49 28.53 12.71
CA ASP A 183 -0.57 29.89 13.21
C ASP A 183 -0.22 30.91 12.10
N ARG A 184 0.73 30.61 11.21
CA ARG A 184 0.99 31.43 10.00
C ARG A 184 -0.23 31.48 9.08
N GLN A 185 -0.86 30.33 8.80
CA GLN A 185 -2.07 30.32 7.97
C GLN A 185 -3.22 31.09 8.61
N LYS A 186 -3.43 30.97 9.93
CA LYS A 186 -4.44 31.76 10.65
C LYS A 186 -4.21 33.26 10.54
N GLN A 187 -2.95 33.71 10.58
CA GLN A 187 -2.61 35.12 10.40
C GLN A 187 -2.92 35.58 8.98
N ALA A 188 -2.55 34.78 7.97
CA ALA A 188 -2.90 35.04 6.58
C ALA A 188 -4.43 35.10 6.37
N ASP A 189 -5.18 34.16 6.93
CA ASP A 189 -6.64 34.11 6.80
C ASP A 189 -7.30 35.33 7.46
N ARG A 190 -6.82 35.78 8.62
CA ARG A 190 -7.30 37.01 9.29
C ARG A 190 -7.08 38.26 8.46
N HIS A 191 -5.98 38.32 7.70
CA HIS A 191 -5.68 39.43 6.82
C HIS A 191 -6.50 39.37 5.52
N TRP A 192 -6.46 38.23 4.82
CA TRP A 192 -6.98 38.11 3.46
C TRP A 192 -8.50 37.89 3.39
N SER A 193 -9.08 37.10 4.28
CA SER A 193 -10.52 36.77 4.22
C SER A 193 -11.44 38.00 4.18
N PRO A 194 -11.31 39.00 5.08
CA PRO A 194 -12.20 40.17 5.05
C PRO A 194 -12.00 41.03 3.80
N LEU A 195 -10.77 41.15 3.30
CA LEU A 195 -10.45 41.92 2.09
C LEU A 195 -11.04 41.25 0.85
N LEU A 196 -10.87 39.93 0.71
CA LEU A 196 -11.39 39.17 -0.42
C LEU A 196 -12.92 39.19 -0.47
N VAL A 197 -13.60 39.10 0.68
CA VAL A 197 -15.06 39.27 0.78
C VAL A 197 -15.48 40.68 0.35
N LYS A 198 -14.81 41.72 0.85
CA LYS A 198 -15.06 43.12 0.45
C LYS A 198 -14.93 43.29 -1.07
N TRP A 199 -13.87 42.74 -1.66
CA TRP A 199 -13.62 42.89 -3.10
C TRP A 199 -14.58 42.07 -3.96
N ARG A 200 -14.96 40.85 -3.53
CA ARG A 200 -16.02 40.07 -4.18
C ARG A 200 -17.33 40.85 -4.25
N ASP A 201 -17.76 41.41 -3.13
CA ASP A 201 -19.02 42.18 -3.06
C ASP A 201 -18.91 43.49 -3.86
N GLY A 202 -17.71 44.08 -3.90
CA GLY A 202 -17.38 45.24 -4.73
C GLY A 202 -17.52 44.98 -6.22
N LEU A 203 -17.08 43.81 -6.70
CA LEU A 203 -17.18 43.38 -8.10
C LEU A 203 -18.63 43.20 -8.56
N GLY A 204 -19.49 42.63 -7.71
CA GLY A 204 -20.93 42.47 -8.00
C GLY A 204 -21.78 43.73 -7.86
N GLY A 205 -21.20 44.84 -7.38
CA GLY A 205 -21.93 46.08 -7.10
C GLY A 205 -22.08 47.03 -8.29
N LYS A 206 -23.15 47.84 -8.31
CA LYS A 206 -23.40 48.85 -9.37
C LYS A 206 -22.40 50.04 -9.37
N ASN A 207 -21.57 50.18 -8.33
CA ASN A 207 -20.66 51.30 -8.16
C ASN A 207 -19.34 51.07 -8.93
N ALA A 208 -19.13 51.82 -10.03
CA ALA A 208 -17.95 51.69 -10.88
C ALA A 208 -16.61 51.93 -10.14
N LYS A 209 -16.57 52.85 -9.18
CA LYS A 209 -15.35 53.13 -8.40
C LYS A 209 -14.98 51.96 -7.50
N ARG A 210 -15.97 51.31 -6.87
CA ARG A 210 -15.75 50.13 -6.02
C ARG A 210 -15.32 48.91 -6.84
N ARG A 211 -15.87 48.75 -8.04
CA ARG A 211 -15.44 47.69 -8.97
C ARG A 211 -13.98 47.87 -9.38
N ALA A 212 -13.59 49.09 -9.80
CA ALA A 212 -12.21 49.39 -10.17
C ALA A 212 -11.22 49.19 -9.00
N GLU A 213 -11.58 49.61 -7.78
CA GLU A 213 -10.78 49.37 -6.57
C GLU A 213 -10.58 47.87 -6.32
N ALA A 214 -11.65 47.07 -6.44
CA ALA A 214 -11.58 45.63 -6.24
C ALA A 214 -10.71 44.94 -7.31
N GLU A 215 -10.86 45.29 -8.59
CA GLU A 215 -10.06 44.75 -9.69
C GLU A 215 -8.57 45.04 -9.52
N MET A 216 -8.22 46.29 -9.16
CA MET A 216 -6.84 46.70 -8.94
C MET A 216 -6.24 45.97 -7.73
N SER A 217 -6.96 45.92 -6.61
CA SER A 217 -6.46 45.27 -5.39
C SER A 217 -6.27 43.76 -5.56
N LEU A 218 -7.20 43.09 -6.24
CA LEU A 218 -7.06 41.67 -6.57
C LEU A 218 -5.89 41.41 -7.51
N ALA A 219 -5.50 42.41 -8.33
CA ALA A 219 -4.38 42.26 -9.25
C ALA A 219 -3.00 42.31 -8.58
N GLU A 220 -2.91 42.90 -7.39
CA GLU A 220 -1.67 43.03 -6.62
C GLU A 220 -1.36 41.84 -5.71
N ILE A 221 -2.29 40.88 -5.58
CA ILE A 221 -2.11 39.74 -4.68
C ILE A 221 -1.09 38.76 -5.25
N SER A 222 0.04 38.62 -4.55
CA SER A 222 1.08 37.61 -4.81
C SER A 222 1.38 36.70 -3.61
N ASP A 223 0.75 36.93 -2.45
CA ASP A 223 1.01 36.19 -1.22
C ASP A 223 0.46 34.73 -1.29
N PRO A 224 1.33 33.70 -1.17
CA PRO A 224 0.90 32.30 -1.09
C PRO A 224 -0.12 32.02 0.03
N GLY A 225 -0.06 32.75 1.15
CA GLY A 225 -0.99 32.63 2.27
C GLY A 225 -2.43 33.02 1.93
N ALA A 226 -2.64 33.77 0.85
CA ALA A 226 -3.98 34.18 0.39
C ALA A 226 -4.74 33.05 -0.31
N VAL A 227 -4.05 31.99 -0.78
CA VAL A 227 -4.65 30.93 -1.61
C VAL A 227 -5.84 30.24 -0.94
N PRO A 228 -5.80 29.82 0.33
CA PRO A 228 -6.97 29.19 0.99
C PRO A 228 -8.17 30.14 1.09
N ALA A 229 -7.95 31.41 1.41
CA ALA A 229 -9.01 32.41 1.48
C ALA A 229 -9.59 32.74 0.09
N LEU A 230 -8.74 32.82 -0.95
CA LEU A 230 -9.15 32.98 -2.35
C LEU A 230 -10.03 31.82 -2.80
N TRP A 231 -9.64 30.58 -2.46
CA TRP A 231 -10.43 29.40 -2.74
C TRP A 231 -11.82 29.49 -2.10
N ALA A 232 -11.86 29.77 -0.79
CA ALA A 232 -13.11 29.84 -0.04
C ALA A 232 -14.07 30.93 -0.54
N VAL A 233 -13.55 32.09 -0.97
CA VAL A 233 -14.37 33.25 -1.36
C VAL A 233 -14.78 33.23 -2.83
N PHE A 234 -13.88 32.81 -3.74
CA PHE A 234 -14.09 32.93 -5.18
C PHE A 234 -14.22 31.58 -5.90
N ALA A 235 -13.42 30.57 -5.56
CA ALA A 235 -13.40 29.30 -6.30
C ALA A 235 -14.67 28.45 -6.08
N THR A 236 -15.32 28.60 -4.93
CA THR A 236 -16.60 27.94 -4.60
C THR A 236 -17.84 28.68 -5.13
N GLY A 237 -17.64 29.85 -5.77
CA GLY A 237 -18.71 30.69 -6.30
C GLY A 237 -19.18 30.27 -7.70
N ASN A 238 -19.91 31.18 -8.35
CA ASN A 238 -20.34 31.03 -9.74
C ASN A 238 -19.16 31.19 -10.74
N ALA A 239 -19.44 31.03 -12.03
CA ALA A 239 -18.43 31.11 -13.09
C ALA A 239 -17.64 32.44 -13.11
N GLU A 240 -18.28 33.57 -12.78
CA GLU A 240 -17.61 34.88 -12.73
C GLU A 240 -16.61 34.96 -11.57
N HIS A 241 -17.00 34.47 -10.39
CA HIS A 241 -16.11 34.39 -9.23
C HIS A 241 -14.95 33.43 -9.49
N GLN A 242 -15.21 32.27 -10.08
CA GLN A 242 -14.17 31.32 -10.44
C GLN A 242 -13.19 31.90 -11.47
N ALA A 243 -13.66 32.67 -12.44
CA ALA A 243 -12.79 33.37 -13.39
C ALA A 243 -11.86 34.38 -12.70
N VAL A 244 -12.35 35.07 -11.65
CA VAL A 244 -11.48 35.91 -10.79
C VAL A 244 -10.46 35.05 -10.05
N ALA A 245 -10.88 33.93 -9.45
CA ALA A 245 -9.96 33.01 -8.77
C ALA A 245 -8.83 32.55 -9.70
N VAL A 246 -9.15 32.08 -10.91
CA VAL A 246 -8.14 31.65 -11.91
C VAL A 246 -7.13 32.76 -12.19
N ARG A 247 -7.61 34.00 -12.40
CA ARG A 247 -6.75 35.15 -12.69
C ARG A 247 -5.79 35.49 -11.54
N VAL A 248 -6.29 35.48 -10.31
CA VAL A 248 -5.48 35.81 -9.12
C VAL A 248 -4.51 34.66 -8.80
N LEU A 249 -4.99 33.41 -8.79
CA LEU A 249 -4.14 32.23 -8.57
C LEU A 249 -3.03 32.12 -9.63
N GLY A 250 -3.32 32.50 -10.86
CA GLY A 250 -2.34 32.56 -11.94
C GLY A 250 -1.13 33.47 -11.66
N ARG A 251 -1.27 34.46 -10.77
CA ARG A 251 -0.17 35.38 -10.38
C ARG A 251 0.60 34.93 -9.14
N ILE A 252 0.03 34.05 -8.32
CA ILE A 252 0.67 33.59 -7.09
C ILE A 252 1.61 32.44 -7.44
N ASP A 253 2.92 32.64 -7.28
CA ASP A 253 3.93 31.62 -7.53
C ASP A 253 4.08 30.69 -6.31
N ALA A 254 3.14 29.74 -6.18
CA ALA A 254 3.15 28.77 -5.10
C ALA A 254 2.49 27.45 -5.54
N PRO A 255 2.99 26.29 -5.04
CA PRO A 255 2.38 25.00 -5.33
C PRO A 255 0.90 24.90 -4.94
N ALA A 256 0.48 25.63 -3.89
CA ALA A 256 -0.92 25.67 -3.49
C ALA A 256 -1.81 26.33 -4.55
N ALA A 257 -1.32 27.35 -5.25
CA ALA A 257 -2.05 28.02 -6.32
C ALA A 257 -2.16 27.14 -7.56
N SER A 258 -1.07 26.45 -7.95
CA SER A 258 -1.07 25.48 -9.06
C SER A 258 -2.04 24.33 -8.81
N ARG A 259 -2.11 23.80 -7.58
CA ARG A 259 -3.13 22.79 -7.21
C ARG A 259 -4.56 23.33 -7.29
N ALA A 260 -4.80 24.55 -6.81
CA ALA A 260 -6.12 25.17 -6.91
C ALA A 260 -6.55 25.39 -8.38
N LEU A 261 -5.63 25.83 -9.24
CA LEU A 261 -5.86 25.94 -10.68
C LEU A 261 -6.19 24.59 -11.32
N ALA A 262 -5.47 23.52 -10.95
CA ALA A 262 -5.75 22.16 -11.43
C ALA A 262 -7.15 21.67 -11.04
N MET A 263 -7.61 21.98 -9.83
CA MET A 263 -8.97 21.65 -9.42
C MET A 263 -10.03 22.44 -10.19
N LEU A 264 -9.82 23.74 -10.44
CA LEU A 264 -10.73 24.54 -11.27
C LEU A 264 -10.73 24.08 -12.73
N ALA A 265 -9.57 23.67 -13.26
CA ALA A 265 -9.43 23.14 -14.61
C ALA A 265 -10.17 21.80 -14.80
N GLY A 266 -10.12 20.93 -13.79
CA GLY A 266 -10.76 19.61 -13.84
C GLY A 266 -12.25 19.61 -13.52
N PHE A 267 -12.70 20.48 -12.61
CA PHE A 267 -14.00 20.32 -11.94
C PHE A 267 -14.93 21.53 -11.96
N SER A 268 -14.54 22.68 -12.53
CA SER A 268 -15.49 23.79 -12.71
C SER A 268 -16.62 23.37 -13.66
N ASP A 269 -17.87 23.76 -13.38
CA ASP A 269 -19.00 23.58 -14.30
C ASP A 269 -18.87 24.45 -15.57
N SER A 270 -18.13 25.56 -15.48
CA SER A 270 -17.92 26.49 -16.59
C SER A 270 -16.78 26.03 -17.50
N ALA A 271 -17.11 25.76 -18.77
CA ALA A 271 -16.12 25.38 -19.78
C ALA A 271 -15.02 26.44 -19.96
N GLU A 272 -15.37 27.72 -19.84
CA GLU A 272 -14.43 28.83 -20.00
C GLU A 272 -13.45 28.95 -18.82
N VAL A 273 -13.93 28.70 -17.61
CA VAL A 273 -13.08 28.64 -16.40
C VAL A 273 -12.11 27.48 -16.54
N ARG A 274 -12.60 26.29 -16.94
CA ARG A 274 -11.75 25.12 -17.16
C ARG A 274 -10.64 25.43 -18.15
N ARG A 275 -10.99 25.95 -19.33
CA ARG A 275 -10.06 26.35 -20.39
C ARG A 275 -8.99 27.32 -19.88
N THR A 276 -9.41 28.40 -19.22
CA THR A 276 -8.48 29.44 -18.73
C THR A 276 -7.55 28.92 -17.64
N ALA A 277 -8.04 28.06 -16.75
CA ALA A 277 -7.23 27.41 -15.74
C ALA A 277 -6.19 26.46 -16.36
N THR A 278 -6.58 25.66 -17.37
CA THR A 278 -5.66 24.80 -18.13
C THR A 278 -4.57 25.61 -18.82
N GLU A 279 -4.92 26.71 -19.51
CA GLU A 279 -3.96 27.61 -20.15
C GLU A 279 -2.96 28.21 -19.15
N THR A 280 -3.43 28.51 -17.94
CA THR A 280 -2.57 29.03 -16.86
C THR A 280 -1.60 27.96 -16.36
N LEU A 281 -2.03 26.70 -16.26
CA LEU A 281 -1.21 25.56 -15.84
C LEU A 281 -0.09 25.23 -16.82
N LYS A 282 -0.25 25.49 -18.12
CA LYS A 282 0.82 25.29 -19.13
C LYS A 282 2.12 26.05 -18.81
N ARG A 283 2.02 27.10 -18.00
CA ARG A 283 3.17 27.93 -17.56
C ARG A 283 3.70 27.54 -16.18
N ARG A 284 3.13 26.54 -15.53
CA ARG A 284 3.51 26.06 -14.20
C ARG A 284 4.37 24.83 -14.30
N ASP A 285 5.21 24.60 -13.29
CA ASP A 285 5.94 23.35 -13.18
C ASP A 285 4.92 22.22 -12.97
N PRO A 286 4.86 21.21 -13.86
CA PRO A 286 3.97 20.08 -13.69
C PRO A 286 4.12 19.44 -12.31
N ARG A 287 5.34 19.46 -11.73
CA ARG A 287 5.73 18.91 -10.41
C ARG A 287 4.84 19.37 -9.25
N GLU A 288 4.14 20.48 -9.42
CA GLU A 288 3.28 21.05 -8.39
C GLU A 288 1.84 20.52 -8.41
N TYR A 289 1.34 20.06 -9.56
CA TYR A 289 -0.09 19.78 -9.76
C TYR A 289 -0.39 18.44 -10.42
N ALA A 290 0.52 17.82 -11.18
CA ALA A 290 0.15 16.59 -11.90
C ALA A 290 -0.16 15.44 -10.93
N ASN A 291 0.57 15.29 -9.82
CA ASN A 291 0.33 14.21 -8.85
C ASN A 291 -1.10 14.21 -8.27
N ILE A 292 -1.71 15.37 -8.03
CA ILE A 292 -3.09 15.41 -7.52
C ILE A 292 -4.07 14.97 -8.60
N LEU A 293 -3.86 15.35 -9.86
CA LEU A 293 -4.69 14.93 -10.99
C LEU A 293 -4.52 13.44 -11.30
N ILE A 294 -3.29 12.92 -11.26
CA ILE A 294 -2.98 11.51 -11.44
C ILE A 294 -3.66 10.66 -10.36
N GLY A 295 -3.65 11.12 -9.11
CA GLY A 295 -4.35 10.45 -8.01
C GLY A 295 -5.88 10.38 -8.16
N LEU A 296 -6.45 11.12 -9.12
CA LEU A 296 -7.88 11.08 -9.44
C LEU A 296 -8.21 10.13 -10.61
N LEU A 297 -7.20 9.64 -11.34
CA LEU A 297 -7.38 8.59 -12.35
C LEU A 297 -7.60 7.23 -11.65
N ARG A 298 -8.47 6.39 -12.22
CA ARG A 298 -8.75 5.04 -11.69
C ARG A 298 -8.75 4.02 -12.81
N ASP A 299 -8.17 2.84 -12.60
CA ASP A 299 -8.29 1.76 -13.57
C ASP A 299 -9.73 1.21 -13.60
N PRO A 300 -10.36 1.04 -14.78
CA PRO A 300 -11.63 0.33 -14.88
C PRO A 300 -11.50 -1.07 -14.30
N VAL A 301 -12.54 -1.51 -13.59
CA VAL A 301 -12.62 -2.84 -12.99
C VAL A 301 -12.67 -3.87 -14.12
N GLN A 302 -11.64 -4.71 -14.21
CA GLN A 302 -11.62 -5.83 -15.14
C GLN A 302 -12.37 -7.01 -14.53
N TYR A 303 -13.26 -7.64 -15.30
CA TYR A 303 -14.02 -8.79 -14.83
C TYR A 303 -14.24 -9.84 -15.93
N LYS A 304 -14.54 -11.07 -15.52
CA LYS A 304 -14.96 -12.19 -16.39
C LYS A 304 -16.18 -12.86 -15.78
N THR A 305 -17.12 -13.29 -16.62
CA THR A 305 -18.39 -13.85 -16.16
C THR A 305 -18.66 -15.21 -16.78
N GLN A 306 -19.21 -16.12 -16.00
CA GLN A 306 -19.82 -17.37 -16.45
C GLN A 306 -21.25 -17.42 -15.93
N ARG A 307 -22.22 -17.65 -16.82
CA ARG A 307 -23.64 -17.74 -16.46
C ARG A 307 -23.91 -18.94 -15.54
N VAL A 308 -24.92 -18.81 -14.69
CA VAL A 308 -25.48 -19.92 -13.91
C VAL A 308 -26.13 -20.91 -14.89
N GLY A 309 -25.63 -22.15 -14.92
CA GLY A 309 -26.04 -23.17 -15.89
C GLY A 309 -27.35 -23.90 -15.55
N GLY A 310 -27.94 -23.60 -14.38
CA GLY A 310 -29.11 -24.28 -13.83
C GLY A 310 -28.84 -24.86 -12.44
N PRO A 311 -29.78 -25.64 -11.87
CA PRO A 311 -29.60 -26.34 -10.60
C PRO A 311 -28.25 -27.06 -10.48
N GLY A 312 -27.48 -26.77 -9.42
CA GLY A 312 -26.17 -27.36 -9.16
C GLY A 312 -25.02 -26.93 -10.08
N MET A 313 -25.28 -26.05 -11.07
CA MET A 313 -24.29 -25.54 -12.02
C MET A 313 -23.97 -24.07 -11.69
N PRO A 314 -22.90 -23.79 -10.92
CA PRO A 314 -22.63 -22.44 -10.43
C PRO A 314 -22.25 -21.47 -11.56
N GLY A 315 -22.71 -20.23 -11.43
CA GLY A 315 -22.20 -19.10 -12.18
C GLY A 315 -21.00 -18.46 -11.48
N THR A 316 -20.12 -17.79 -12.22
CA THR A 316 -18.95 -17.11 -11.64
C THR A 316 -18.84 -15.68 -12.14
N LEU A 317 -18.48 -14.76 -11.25
CA LEU A 317 -18.05 -13.40 -11.55
C LEU A 317 -16.66 -13.21 -10.96
N PHE A 318 -15.65 -13.28 -11.82
CA PHE A 318 -14.27 -12.98 -11.46
C PHE A 318 -14.02 -11.48 -11.64
N ILE A 319 -13.55 -10.81 -10.60
CA ILE A 319 -13.24 -9.39 -10.54
C ILE A 319 -11.75 -9.27 -10.22
N ALA A 320 -10.99 -8.67 -11.14
CA ALA A 320 -9.58 -8.39 -10.89
C ALA A 320 -9.45 -7.13 -10.02
N GLY A 321 -8.80 -7.26 -8.86
CA GLY A 321 -8.53 -6.12 -7.99
C GLY A 321 -7.06 -5.73 -7.98
N GLU A 322 -6.73 -4.65 -7.27
CA GLU A 322 -5.36 -4.13 -7.20
C GLU A 322 -4.45 -5.00 -6.32
N ARG A 323 -4.96 -5.43 -5.16
CA ARG A 323 -4.23 -6.26 -4.17
C ARG A 323 -4.70 -7.71 -4.10
N LYS A 324 -5.94 -7.96 -4.51
CA LYS A 324 -6.61 -9.26 -4.46
C LYS A 324 -7.64 -9.35 -5.58
N ASN A 325 -7.80 -10.52 -6.18
CA ASN A 325 -8.93 -10.81 -7.04
C ASN A 325 -10.11 -11.28 -6.18
N ILE A 326 -11.32 -11.07 -6.66
CA ILE A 326 -12.54 -11.60 -6.04
C ILE A 326 -13.20 -12.50 -7.07
N GLN A 327 -13.51 -13.74 -6.69
CA GLN A 327 -14.32 -14.63 -7.50
C GLN A 327 -15.63 -14.87 -6.76
N ARG A 328 -16.68 -14.16 -7.18
CA ARG A 328 -18.05 -14.42 -6.70
C ARG A 328 -18.58 -15.67 -7.36
N GLN A 329 -18.98 -16.65 -6.56
CA GLN A 329 -19.62 -17.88 -7.03
C GLN A 329 -21.10 -17.83 -6.71
N TYR A 330 -21.94 -17.85 -7.73
CA TYR A 330 -23.39 -17.93 -7.63
C TYR A 330 -23.76 -19.40 -7.64
N VAL A 331 -23.92 -19.97 -6.45
CA VAL A 331 -24.08 -21.42 -6.30
C VAL A 331 -25.57 -21.74 -6.10
N PRO A 332 -26.30 -22.15 -7.15
CA PRO A 332 -27.66 -22.62 -7.00
C PRO A 332 -27.66 -23.98 -6.29
N PRO A 333 -28.72 -24.30 -5.52
CA PRO A 333 -28.88 -25.62 -4.96
C PRO A 333 -28.86 -26.68 -6.07
N PRO A 334 -28.26 -27.86 -5.84
CA PRO A 334 -28.37 -28.97 -6.78
C PRO A 334 -29.80 -29.50 -6.83
N MET A 335 -30.16 -30.17 -7.92
CA MET A 335 -31.43 -30.90 -7.96
C MET A 335 -31.52 -31.88 -6.79
N PRO A 336 -32.68 -31.98 -6.12
CA PRO A 336 -32.87 -32.92 -5.03
C PRO A 336 -32.56 -34.34 -5.53
N ARG A 337 -31.59 -35.00 -4.88
CA ARG A 337 -31.27 -36.40 -5.15
C ARG A 337 -32.19 -37.27 -4.30
N LEU A 338 -32.87 -38.21 -4.95
CA LEU A 338 -33.67 -39.23 -4.28
C LEU A 338 -32.83 -40.51 -4.16
N ASN A 339 -32.54 -40.92 -2.92
CA ASN A 339 -31.98 -42.24 -2.65
C ASN A 339 -33.14 -43.25 -2.63
N PHE A 340 -33.35 -43.96 -3.74
CA PHE A 340 -34.40 -44.97 -3.90
C PHE A 340 -34.04 -46.37 -3.34
N PHE A 341 -33.02 -46.48 -2.49
CA PHE A 341 -32.48 -47.77 -2.07
C PHE A 341 -32.41 -47.92 -0.55
N ASP A 342 -33.53 -47.69 0.13
CA ASP A 342 -33.81 -48.43 1.36
C ASP A 342 -34.74 -49.60 0.99
N PRO A 343 -34.26 -50.85 0.96
CA PRO A 343 -35.09 -52.02 0.65
C PRO A 343 -36.27 -52.21 1.62
N SER A 344 -36.28 -51.50 2.76
CA SER A 344 -37.32 -51.56 3.78
C SER A 344 -38.38 -50.46 3.68
N ALA A 345 -38.17 -49.44 2.85
CA ALA A 345 -39.10 -48.33 2.65
C ALA A 345 -39.99 -48.56 1.42
N MET A 346 -41.31 -48.59 1.61
CA MET A 346 -42.29 -48.63 0.50
C MET A 346 -42.49 -47.21 -0.06
N ASP A 347 -41.50 -46.70 -0.79
CA ASP A 347 -41.57 -45.38 -1.42
C ASP A 347 -42.52 -45.42 -2.64
N LEU A 348 -43.64 -44.71 -2.56
CA LEU A 348 -44.60 -44.54 -3.65
C LEU A 348 -44.40 -43.18 -4.34
N LEU A 349 -44.05 -43.21 -5.63
CA LEU A 349 -44.06 -42.02 -6.47
C LEU A 349 -45.50 -41.72 -6.93
N THR A 350 -46.00 -40.53 -6.59
CA THR A 350 -47.34 -40.04 -6.98
C THR A 350 -47.26 -38.55 -7.36
N TYR A 351 -48.39 -37.88 -7.55
CA TYR A 351 -48.47 -36.45 -7.88
C TYR A 351 -49.27 -35.69 -6.83
N ASP A 352 -48.94 -34.41 -6.63
CA ASP A 352 -49.69 -33.49 -5.78
C ASP A 352 -50.95 -32.95 -6.47
N ALA A 353 -51.71 -32.14 -5.75
CA ALA A 353 -52.92 -31.52 -6.26
C ALA A 353 -52.68 -30.59 -7.48
N ASN A 354 -51.43 -30.17 -7.70
CA ASN A 354 -50.99 -29.35 -8.82
C ASN A 354 -50.36 -30.17 -9.95
N GLY A 355 -50.34 -31.51 -9.85
CA GLY A 355 -49.74 -32.42 -10.83
C GLY A 355 -48.21 -32.50 -10.75
N LEU A 356 -47.58 -32.04 -9.67
CA LEU A 356 -46.14 -32.13 -9.44
C LEU A 356 -45.78 -33.46 -8.76
N PRO A 357 -44.66 -34.10 -9.13
CA PRO A 357 -44.29 -35.39 -8.52
C PRO A 357 -44.04 -35.24 -7.02
N MET A 358 -44.45 -36.23 -6.23
CA MET A 358 -44.13 -36.37 -4.81
C MET A 358 -43.79 -37.83 -4.50
N VAL A 359 -43.00 -38.06 -3.45
CA VAL A 359 -42.75 -39.40 -2.92
C VAL A 359 -43.43 -39.53 -1.57
N VAL A 360 -44.19 -40.59 -1.37
CA VAL A 360 -44.77 -40.96 -0.09
C VAL A 360 -44.04 -42.19 0.43
N ARG A 361 -43.29 -42.06 1.51
CA ARG A 361 -42.50 -43.12 2.14
C ARG A 361 -43.33 -43.93 3.12
N GLY A 362 -43.58 -45.20 2.83
CA GLY A 362 -44.20 -46.13 3.78
C GLY A 362 -43.20 -46.55 4.85
N MET A 363 -43.48 -46.28 6.14
CA MET A 363 -42.73 -46.90 7.24
C MET A 363 -43.11 -48.39 7.30
N GLY A 364 -42.11 -49.26 7.21
CA GLY A 364 -42.29 -50.71 7.12
C GLY A 364 -43.09 -51.30 8.28
N THR A 365 -44.33 -51.72 7.99
CA THR A 365 -44.98 -52.89 8.59
C THR A 365 -45.84 -53.53 7.51
N SER A 366 -45.60 -54.82 7.26
CA SER A 366 -46.19 -55.64 6.20
C SER A 366 -47.70 -55.45 6.04
N GLY A 367 -48.08 -54.73 4.98
CA GLY A 367 -49.43 -54.66 4.45
C GLY A 367 -49.32 -54.50 2.95
N VAL A 368 -49.75 -55.51 2.21
CA VAL A 368 -49.73 -55.51 0.75
C VAL A 368 -50.63 -54.37 0.26
N VAL A 369 -50.03 -53.33 -0.31
CA VAL A 369 -50.76 -52.27 -1.02
C VAL A 369 -50.99 -52.75 -2.45
N VAL A 370 -52.16 -53.32 -2.71
CA VAL A 370 -52.60 -53.63 -4.08
C VAL A 370 -53.28 -52.38 -4.65
N PRO A 371 -52.85 -51.86 -5.82
CA PRO A 371 -53.54 -50.75 -6.45
C PRO A 371 -54.83 -51.25 -7.12
N THR A 372 -55.99 -50.99 -6.52
CA THR A 372 -57.28 -51.15 -7.20
C THR A 372 -58.19 -49.93 -6.95
N GLY A 373 -58.07 -48.94 -7.83
CA GLY A 373 -59.07 -47.88 -8.03
C GLY A 373 -58.77 -46.52 -7.36
N PRO A 374 -59.32 -45.42 -7.93
CA PRO A 374 -59.00 -44.07 -7.49
C PRO A 374 -59.80 -43.73 -6.23
N TYR A 375 -59.09 -43.28 -5.19
CA TYR A 375 -59.61 -42.83 -3.90
C TYR A 375 -60.08 -43.94 -2.91
N GLY A 376 -59.23 -44.26 -1.94
CA GLY A 376 -59.67 -44.67 -0.59
C GLY A 376 -59.11 -46.00 -0.07
N TYR A 377 -58.39 -45.95 1.06
CA TYR A 377 -58.09 -47.09 1.92
C TYR A 377 -59.11 -47.16 3.06
N VAL A 378 -59.76 -48.30 3.27
CA VAL A 378 -60.45 -48.61 4.53
C VAL A 378 -59.96 -49.97 5.01
N ALA A 379 -59.27 -49.95 6.16
CA ALA A 379 -58.73 -51.13 6.82
C ALA A 379 -59.85 -51.92 7.52
N PHE A 380 -59.87 -53.24 7.38
CA PHE A 380 -60.58 -54.11 8.32
C PHE A 380 -59.71 -55.31 8.66
N GLY A 381 -59.29 -55.36 9.92
CA GLY A 381 -58.63 -56.49 10.54
C GLY A 381 -59.62 -57.60 10.88
N ASP A 382 -59.09 -58.82 10.99
CA ASP A 382 -59.84 -60.02 11.35
C ASP A 382 -60.20 -60.01 12.84
N ALA A 383 -61.39 -59.51 13.16
CA ALA A 383 -62.26 -60.24 14.08
C ALA A 383 -63.36 -60.90 13.23
N ALA A 384 -63.19 -62.20 13.03
CA ALA A 384 -64.16 -63.18 12.53
C ALA A 384 -64.48 -63.18 11.03
N ARG A 385 -63.82 -64.05 10.24
CA ARG A 385 -64.35 -64.46 8.92
C ARG A 385 -64.05 -65.94 8.58
N ASN A 386 -64.77 -66.85 9.23
CA ASN A 386 -65.03 -68.20 8.72
C ASN A 386 -66.49 -68.27 8.24
N VAL A 387 -66.71 -68.96 7.11
CA VAL A 387 -68.00 -69.31 6.47
C VAL A 387 -68.62 -68.24 5.56
N GLY A 388 -68.80 -68.61 4.28
CA GLY A 388 -69.98 -68.21 3.50
C GLY A 388 -69.73 -67.31 2.29
N SER A 389 -69.78 -67.92 1.10
CA SER A 389 -70.08 -67.26 -0.17
C SER A 389 -71.36 -66.42 -0.10
N THR A 390 -71.40 -65.29 -0.80
CA THR A 390 -72.41 -65.01 -1.85
C THR A 390 -72.11 -63.69 -2.57
N SER A 391 -71.87 -63.83 -3.88
CA SER A 391 -72.05 -62.91 -4.99
C SER A 391 -72.95 -61.67 -4.79
N SER A 392 -72.50 -60.54 -5.34
CA SER A 392 -73.24 -59.88 -6.44
C SER A 392 -72.34 -58.92 -7.24
N GLU A 393 -72.14 -59.24 -8.52
CA GLU A 393 -71.75 -58.34 -9.64
C GLU A 393 -70.25 -57.96 -9.75
N SER A 394 -69.33 -58.68 -10.42
CA SER A 394 -69.40 -59.71 -11.47
C SER A 394 -70.46 -59.45 -12.54
N ASN A 395 -70.34 -58.35 -13.30
CA ASN A 395 -71.07 -58.26 -14.59
C ASN A 395 -70.63 -57.19 -15.58
N VAL A 396 -69.75 -56.24 -15.24
CA VAL A 396 -69.32 -55.21 -16.23
C VAL A 396 -68.22 -55.75 -17.15
N VAL A 397 -67.20 -56.39 -16.58
CA VAL A 397 -66.08 -56.96 -17.34
C VAL A 397 -66.54 -58.14 -18.22
N GLN A 398 -67.52 -58.93 -17.76
CA GLN A 398 -68.08 -60.04 -18.51
C GLN A 398 -69.06 -59.59 -19.62
N LYS A 399 -69.78 -58.46 -19.45
CA LYS A 399 -70.59 -57.82 -20.51
C LYS A 399 -69.76 -57.13 -21.59
N LEU A 400 -68.62 -56.53 -21.25
CA LEU A 400 -67.68 -55.95 -22.22
C LEU A 400 -66.98 -57.02 -23.08
N LEU A 401 -66.90 -58.26 -22.58
CA LEU A 401 -66.32 -59.40 -23.30
C LEU A 401 -67.33 -60.17 -24.17
N SER A 402 -68.65 -60.02 -23.95
CA SER A 402 -69.70 -60.74 -24.69
C SER A 402 -70.40 -59.93 -25.80
N ASP A 403 -70.28 -58.61 -25.83
CA ASP A 403 -70.75 -57.75 -26.93
C ASP A 403 -69.85 -56.50 -27.09
N PRO A 404 -68.80 -56.58 -27.92
CA PRO A 404 -67.85 -55.48 -28.11
C PRO A 404 -68.46 -54.24 -28.79
N GLY A 405 -69.69 -54.31 -29.31
CA GLY A 405 -70.32 -53.27 -30.11
C GLY A 405 -70.88 -52.07 -29.33
N ASN A 406 -70.94 -52.13 -27.99
CA ASN A 406 -71.70 -51.13 -27.21
C ASN A 406 -70.98 -50.56 -25.97
N ALA A 407 -69.64 -50.49 -26.01
CA ALA A 407 -68.82 -50.03 -24.87
C ALA A 407 -68.97 -48.54 -24.50
N ALA A 408 -69.46 -47.69 -25.41
CA ALA A 408 -69.49 -46.24 -25.22
C ALA A 408 -70.67 -45.72 -24.35
N ALA A 409 -71.77 -46.47 -24.23
CA ALA A 409 -72.93 -46.06 -23.42
C ALA A 409 -72.73 -46.35 -21.92
N THR A 410 -71.91 -47.35 -21.58
CA THR A 410 -71.70 -47.80 -20.19
C THR A 410 -70.76 -46.88 -19.40
N LEU A 411 -69.98 -46.02 -20.07
CA LEU A 411 -68.96 -45.15 -19.46
C LEU A 411 -69.42 -43.70 -19.20
N SER A 412 -70.58 -43.26 -19.69
CA SER A 412 -71.00 -41.85 -19.63
C SER A 412 -71.92 -41.48 -18.47
N ALA A 413 -72.41 -42.44 -17.67
CA ALA A 413 -73.44 -42.19 -16.65
C ALA A 413 -72.90 -41.84 -15.24
N ALA A 414 -71.61 -41.98 -14.96
CA ALA A 414 -71.08 -41.86 -13.59
C ALA A 414 -70.47 -40.49 -13.23
N ASN A 415 -70.54 -39.49 -14.13
CA ASN A 415 -69.73 -38.27 -14.05
C ASN A 415 -70.57 -36.98 -13.89
N ALA A 416 -71.43 -36.88 -12.87
CA ALA A 416 -72.16 -35.63 -12.59
C ALA A 416 -72.49 -35.42 -11.10
N GLN A 417 -72.27 -34.17 -10.62
CA GLN A 417 -72.67 -33.56 -9.32
C GLN A 417 -71.62 -33.69 -8.19
N ASN A 418 -71.17 -32.65 -7.47
CA ASN A 418 -71.70 -31.30 -7.25
C ASN A 418 -70.65 -30.33 -6.63
N LYS A 419 -70.86 -29.02 -6.83
CA LYS A 419 -70.04 -27.85 -6.42
C LYS A 419 -70.69 -27.08 -5.21
N PRO A 420 -70.11 -26.00 -4.60
CA PRO A 420 -69.83 -25.82 -3.15
C PRO A 420 -70.59 -24.68 -2.40
N ASN A 421 -70.25 -24.40 -1.11
CA ASN A 421 -70.68 -23.18 -0.34
C ASN A 421 -69.55 -22.59 0.59
N PRO A 422 -69.26 -21.27 0.56
CA PRO A 422 -68.13 -20.62 1.24
C PRO A 422 -68.39 -19.90 2.61
N LEU A 423 -69.37 -20.32 3.43
CA LEU A 423 -69.71 -19.61 4.69
C LEU A 423 -69.60 -20.42 6.00
N GLU A 424 -68.85 -21.52 6.06
CA GLU A 424 -68.72 -22.27 7.31
C GLU A 424 -67.65 -21.72 8.28
N ARG A 425 -68.14 -21.51 9.52
CA ARG A 425 -67.53 -20.91 10.73
C ARG A 425 -66.19 -21.51 11.18
N SER A 426 -65.79 -22.66 10.66
CA SER A 426 -64.58 -23.40 11.04
C SER A 426 -63.28 -22.75 10.59
N ARG A 427 -63.32 -21.81 9.63
CA ARG A 427 -62.11 -21.14 9.11
C ARG A 427 -61.75 -19.80 9.78
N MET A 428 -62.59 -19.23 10.65
CA MET A 428 -62.19 -18.04 11.42
C MET A 428 -61.26 -18.35 12.61
N LEU A 429 -61.19 -19.61 13.05
CA LEU A 429 -60.28 -20.05 14.12
C LEU A 429 -58.92 -20.58 13.63
N ALA A 430 -58.69 -20.66 12.31
CA ALA A 430 -57.41 -21.07 11.73
C ALA A 430 -56.38 -19.91 11.61
N ALA A 431 -56.77 -18.67 11.95
CA ALA A 431 -55.95 -17.47 11.84
C ALA A 431 -55.05 -17.18 13.07
N GLN A 432 -54.97 -18.07 14.07
CA GLN A 432 -54.19 -17.83 15.30
C GLN A 432 -53.31 -19.01 15.74
N GLY A 433 -52.78 -19.79 14.80
CA GLY A 433 -51.44 -20.41 14.90
C GLY A 433 -51.07 -21.23 16.15
N LEU A 434 -52.02 -21.80 16.89
CA LEU A 434 -51.76 -22.62 18.08
C LEU A 434 -52.68 -23.85 18.12
N SER A 435 -52.16 -24.96 17.60
CA SER A 435 -52.65 -26.31 17.91
C SER A 435 -51.46 -27.22 18.21
N ALA A 436 -51.42 -27.74 19.43
CA ALA A 436 -50.54 -28.82 19.88
C ALA A 436 -51.01 -30.19 19.30
N PRO A 437 -50.20 -31.26 19.39
CA PRO A 437 -49.95 -32.17 18.28
C PRO A 437 -50.99 -33.30 18.16
N GLY A 438 -51.69 -33.34 17.02
CA GLY A 438 -52.23 -34.58 16.47
C GLY A 438 -51.20 -35.22 15.54
N PRO A 439 -51.20 -36.55 15.33
CA PRO A 439 -50.21 -37.22 14.49
C PRO A 439 -50.29 -36.66 13.08
N ASN A 440 -49.30 -35.84 12.70
CA ASN A 440 -49.19 -35.30 11.36
C ASN A 440 -48.58 -36.40 10.46
N PRO A 441 -49.31 -36.94 9.47
CA PRO A 441 -48.74 -37.87 8.50
C PRO A 441 -47.73 -37.21 7.53
N ALA A 442 -47.39 -35.93 7.71
CA ALA A 442 -46.42 -35.19 6.89
C ALA A 442 -44.94 -35.57 7.10
N GLY A 443 -44.61 -36.52 7.97
CA GLY A 443 -43.23 -37.02 8.11
C GLY A 443 -42.74 -37.86 6.92
N ASN A 444 -43.65 -38.30 6.05
CA ASN A 444 -43.36 -39.30 5.02
C ASN A 444 -43.53 -38.78 3.58
N THR A 445 -43.89 -37.52 3.36
CA THR A 445 -44.14 -36.98 2.02
C THR A 445 -43.02 -36.02 1.60
N ILE A 446 -42.30 -36.38 0.53
CA ILE A 446 -41.26 -35.56 -0.10
C ILE A 446 -41.88 -34.89 -1.34
N LEU A 447 -42.12 -33.58 -1.29
CA LEU A 447 -42.70 -32.80 -2.39
C LEU A 447 -41.66 -32.52 -3.48
N LEU A 448 -41.32 -33.56 -4.25
CA LEU A 448 -40.23 -33.54 -5.23
C LEU A 448 -40.39 -32.42 -6.27
N GLY A 449 -41.56 -32.29 -6.89
CA GLY A 449 -41.77 -31.32 -7.95
C GLY A 449 -41.79 -29.87 -7.45
N GLN A 450 -42.24 -29.63 -6.21
CA GLN A 450 -42.11 -28.33 -5.58
C GLN A 450 -40.64 -28.00 -5.28
N ALA A 451 -39.89 -28.96 -4.72
CA ALA A 451 -38.45 -28.79 -4.48
C ALA A 451 -37.66 -28.59 -5.78
N MET A 452 -38.02 -29.29 -6.87
CA MET A 452 -37.43 -29.10 -8.21
C MET A 452 -37.72 -27.69 -8.75
N LEU A 453 -38.96 -27.20 -8.62
CA LEU A 453 -39.35 -25.87 -9.06
C LEU A 453 -38.66 -24.77 -8.23
N GLU A 454 -38.57 -24.94 -6.91
CA GLU A 454 -37.84 -24.03 -6.03
C GLU A 454 -36.35 -23.97 -6.37
N THR A 455 -35.74 -25.11 -6.70
CA THR A 455 -34.33 -25.20 -7.12
C THR A 455 -34.11 -24.50 -8.47
N GLN A 456 -35.04 -24.66 -9.43
CA GLN A 456 -35.00 -23.94 -10.71
C GLN A 456 -35.17 -22.43 -10.54
N ASN A 457 -36.14 -22.00 -9.72
CA ASN A 457 -36.38 -20.59 -9.41
C ASN A 457 -35.18 -19.97 -8.67
N ALA A 458 -34.52 -20.72 -7.78
CA ALA A 458 -33.31 -20.28 -7.11
C ALA A 458 -32.16 -20.08 -8.11
N ALA A 459 -31.97 -21.00 -9.08
CA ALA A 459 -30.98 -20.85 -10.14
C ALA A 459 -31.26 -19.64 -11.05
N ALA A 460 -32.52 -19.45 -11.47
CA ALA A 460 -32.92 -18.29 -12.26
C ALA A 460 -32.72 -16.96 -11.52
N SER A 461 -33.06 -16.91 -10.22
CA SER A 461 -32.84 -15.72 -9.41
C SER A 461 -31.36 -15.40 -9.22
N LEU A 462 -30.50 -16.41 -9.03
CA LEU A 462 -29.05 -16.20 -8.94
C LEU A 462 -28.46 -15.73 -10.26
N GLN A 463 -28.99 -16.19 -11.40
CA GLN A 463 -28.62 -15.67 -12.72
C GLN A 463 -28.99 -14.18 -12.86
N GLN A 464 -30.19 -13.78 -12.45
CA GLN A 464 -30.61 -12.38 -12.44
C GLN A 464 -29.73 -11.52 -11.52
N GLN A 465 -29.33 -12.05 -10.36
CA GLN A 465 -28.44 -11.35 -9.45
C GLN A 465 -27.04 -11.17 -10.05
N LEU A 466 -26.49 -12.20 -10.71
CA LEU A 466 -25.23 -12.10 -11.46
C LEU A 466 -25.31 -11.00 -12.53
N GLU A 467 -26.41 -10.94 -13.28
CA GLU A 467 -26.62 -9.91 -14.31
C GLU A 467 -26.70 -8.50 -13.71
N ALA A 468 -27.36 -8.33 -12.56
CA ALA A 468 -27.43 -7.06 -11.84
C ALA A 468 -26.05 -6.60 -11.33
N ASP A 469 -25.25 -7.51 -10.77
CA ASP A 469 -23.88 -7.22 -10.32
C ASP A 469 -22.98 -6.79 -11.49
N VAL A 470 -23.10 -7.44 -12.65
CA VAL A 470 -22.37 -7.07 -13.87
C VAL A 470 -22.81 -5.70 -14.39
N ALA A 471 -24.11 -5.41 -14.40
CA ALA A 471 -24.62 -4.11 -14.82
C ALA A 471 -24.09 -2.97 -13.94
N ALA A 472 -24.01 -3.18 -12.62
CA ALA A 472 -23.43 -2.22 -11.68
C ALA A 472 -21.94 -1.98 -11.95
N LEU A 473 -21.17 -3.03 -12.26
CA LEU A 473 -19.75 -2.90 -12.64
C LEU A 473 -19.58 -2.10 -13.95
N GLU A 474 -20.41 -2.37 -14.96
CA GLU A 474 -20.34 -1.63 -16.22
C GLU A 474 -20.70 -0.14 -16.05
N GLN A 475 -21.71 0.17 -15.24
CA GLN A 475 -22.05 1.55 -14.92
C GLN A 475 -20.88 2.27 -14.23
N SER A 476 -20.28 1.65 -13.21
CA SER A 476 -19.12 2.20 -12.51
C SER A 476 -17.91 2.38 -13.46
N ASN A 477 -17.70 1.45 -14.39
CA ASN A 477 -16.63 1.55 -15.38
C ASN A 477 -16.89 2.67 -16.40
N ALA A 478 -18.14 2.90 -16.82
CA ALA A 478 -18.49 4.00 -17.70
C ALA A 478 -18.19 5.36 -17.05
N GLU A 479 -18.62 5.56 -15.81
CA GLU A 479 -18.33 6.77 -15.03
C GLU A 479 -16.81 6.97 -14.85
N THR A 480 -16.07 5.90 -14.56
CA THR A 480 -14.61 5.92 -14.45
C THR A 480 -13.94 6.33 -15.76
N ARG A 481 -14.37 5.79 -16.90
CA ARG A 481 -13.82 6.13 -18.21
C ARG A 481 -14.07 7.60 -18.56
N GLU A 482 -15.24 8.14 -18.24
CA GLU A 482 -15.56 9.55 -18.47
C GLU A 482 -14.67 10.47 -17.62
N GLN A 483 -14.54 10.19 -16.32
CA GLN A 483 -13.67 10.96 -15.43
C GLN A 483 -12.21 10.89 -15.88
N ASN A 484 -11.71 9.70 -16.21
CA ASN A 484 -10.35 9.53 -16.70
C ASN A 484 -10.10 10.31 -17.99
N GLY A 485 -11.07 10.30 -18.91
CA GLY A 485 -10.99 11.05 -20.16
C GLY A 485 -10.83 12.55 -19.92
N ARG A 486 -11.60 13.13 -18.98
CA ARG A 486 -11.50 14.55 -18.61
C ARG A 486 -10.15 14.89 -17.98
N ILE A 487 -9.72 14.11 -17.00
CA ILE A 487 -8.46 14.36 -16.27
C ILE A 487 -7.25 14.16 -17.18
N SER A 488 -7.24 13.09 -17.99
CA SER A 488 -6.16 12.83 -18.93
C SER A 488 -6.10 13.88 -20.04
N GLY A 489 -7.25 14.36 -20.51
CA GLY A 489 -7.30 15.47 -21.47
C GLY A 489 -6.68 16.75 -20.89
N LEU A 490 -7.05 17.10 -19.65
CA LEU A 490 -6.44 18.21 -18.91
C LEU A 490 -4.92 18.04 -18.76
N LEU A 491 -4.48 16.86 -18.32
CA LEU A 491 -3.06 16.58 -18.14
C LEU A 491 -2.30 16.70 -19.47
N ASN A 492 -2.78 16.05 -20.54
CA ASN A 492 -2.18 16.11 -21.88
C ASN A 492 -2.06 17.55 -22.36
N GLU A 493 -3.13 18.34 -22.23
CA GLU A 493 -3.14 19.74 -22.65
C GLU A 493 -2.19 20.61 -21.82
N ALA A 494 -2.19 20.47 -20.49
CA ALA A 494 -1.38 21.29 -19.60
C ALA A 494 0.12 20.94 -19.68
N THR A 495 0.48 19.69 -19.96
CA THR A 495 1.87 19.22 -19.98
C THR A 495 2.44 19.03 -21.39
N GLY A 496 1.63 19.22 -22.43
CA GLY A 496 2.02 18.98 -23.83
C GLY A 496 2.35 17.52 -24.13
N GLN A 497 1.71 16.58 -23.42
CA GLN A 497 1.92 15.14 -23.59
C GLN A 497 0.76 14.51 -24.36
N ASP A 498 0.95 13.27 -24.82
CA ASP A 498 -0.09 12.44 -25.42
C ASP A 498 -0.07 11.03 -24.80
N LEU A 499 -0.43 10.98 -23.52
CA LEU A 499 -0.47 9.74 -22.74
C LEU A 499 -1.90 9.20 -22.65
N ALA A 500 -1.99 7.88 -22.55
CA ALA A 500 -3.24 7.18 -22.32
C ALA A 500 -3.87 7.59 -20.98
N ALA A 501 -5.20 7.53 -20.91
CA ALA A 501 -5.99 7.85 -19.71
C ALA A 501 -5.92 6.76 -18.64
N THR A 502 -4.71 6.28 -18.33
CA THR A 502 -4.42 5.26 -17.32
C THR A 502 -3.54 5.85 -16.22
N PRO A 503 -3.79 5.49 -14.95
CA PRO A 503 -2.95 5.93 -13.83
C PRO A 503 -1.48 5.56 -14.03
N SER A 504 -1.21 4.36 -14.57
CA SER A 504 0.15 3.85 -14.74
C SER A 504 0.99 4.64 -15.75
N ALA A 505 0.42 5.03 -16.88
CA ALA A 505 1.13 5.80 -17.91
C ALA A 505 1.52 7.18 -17.37
N TRP A 506 0.56 7.88 -16.77
CA TRP A 506 0.81 9.20 -16.19
C TRP A 506 1.72 9.16 -14.99
N GLN A 507 1.59 8.15 -14.12
CA GLN A 507 2.47 7.99 -12.98
C GLN A 507 3.90 7.66 -13.40
N GLY A 508 4.08 6.92 -14.50
CA GLY A 508 5.39 6.70 -15.12
C GLY A 508 6.03 7.99 -15.59
N TRP A 509 5.32 8.75 -16.44
CA TRP A 509 5.78 10.06 -16.90
C TRP A 509 6.10 11.02 -15.75
N TRP A 510 5.25 11.05 -14.72
CA TRP A 510 5.47 11.88 -13.54
C TRP A 510 6.75 11.52 -12.79
N ILE A 511 6.98 10.22 -12.60
CA ILE A 511 8.19 9.68 -11.99
C ILE A 511 9.42 10.07 -12.83
N ASP A 512 9.31 10.03 -14.16
CA ASP A 512 10.36 10.49 -15.06
C ASP A 512 10.64 12.01 -14.92
N GLN A 513 9.61 12.84 -14.74
CA GLN A 513 9.77 14.29 -14.47
C GLN A 513 10.49 14.59 -13.16
N LEU A 514 10.42 13.67 -12.19
CA LEU A 514 11.16 13.75 -10.95
C LEU A 514 12.60 13.19 -11.08
N GLY A 515 13.00 12.73 -12.27
CA GLY A 515 14.32 12.19 -12.56
C GLY A 515 14.49 10.70 -12.24
N TYR A 516 13.40 9.96 -12.04
CA TYR A 516 13.43 8.52 -11.74
C TYR A 516 13.02 7.71 -12.97
N SER A 517 13.70 6.59 -13.26
CA SER A 517 13.24 5.64 -14.30
C SER A 517 12.23 4.63 -13.72
N GLN A 518 11.02 4.56 -14.28
CA GLN A 518 10.03 3.55 -13.88
C GLN A 518 10.46 2.15 -14.40
N LYS A 519 11.11 1.32 -13.55
CA LYS A 519 11.32 -0.11 -13.88
C LYS A 519 10.02 -0.88 -13.73
N SER A 520 9.68 -1.66 -14.76
CA SER A 520 8.49 -2.52 -14.82
C SER A 520 8.26 -3.29 -13.50
N ARG A 521 7.05 -3.17 -12.95
CA ARG A 521 6.62 -3.98 -11.80
C ARG A 521 6.56 -5.44 -12.26
N TYR A 522 7.33 -6.31 -11.62
CA TYR A 522 6.99 -7.73 -11.59
C TYR A 522 5.66 -7.89 -10.86
N GLU A 523 4.59 -8.16 -11.62
CA GLU A 523 3.30 -8.62 -11.10
C GLU A 523 3.54 -9.96 -10.39
N GLN A 524 3.36 -9.95 -9.07
CA GLN A 524 3.19 -11.20 -8.36
C GLN A 524 1.74 -11.66 -8.53
N PRO A 525 1.49 -12.98 -8.58
CA PRO A 525 0.15 -13.50 -8.72
C PRO A 525 -0.75 -12.96 -7.61
N LYS A 526 -1.82 -12.27 -8.00
CA LYS A 526 -2.81 -11.73 -7.09
C LYS A 526 -3.63 -12.88 -6.50
N PRO A 527 -3.73 -12.99 -5.17
CA PRO A 527 -4.55 -14.02 -4.53
C PRO A 527 -6.03 -13.79 -4.85
N THR A 528 -6.76 -14.86 -5.12
CA THR A 528 -8.19 -14.82 -5.45
C THR A 528 -8.99 -15.25 -4.22
N PHE A 529 -9.82 -14.35 -3.70
CA PHE A 529 -10.79 -14.67 -2.65
C PHE A 529 -12.07 -15.15 -3.28
N VAL A 530 -12.58 -16.29 -2.83
CA VAL A 530 -13.86 -16.83 -3.26
C VAL A 530 -14.95 -16.31 -2.33
N GLU A 531 -15.90 -15.57 -2.89
CA GLU A 531 -17.10 -15.12 -2.18
C GLU A 531 -18.29 -15.95 -2.68
N VAL A 532 -18.94 -16.71 -1.80
CA VAL A 532 -20.05 -17.59 -2.19
C VAL A 532 -21.37 -16.84 -1.99
N VAL A 533 -22.08 -16.62 -3.09
CA VAL A 533 -23.44 -16.07 -3.11
C VAL A 533 -24.40 -17.23 -3.28
N SER A 534 -25.04 -17.62 -2.17
CA SER A 534 -26.03 -18.70 -2.13
C SER A 534 -27.37 -18.20 -1.58
N ARG A 535 -28.47 -18.80 -2.04
CA ARG A 535 -29.77 -18.69 -1.38
C ARG A 535 -29.91 -19.86 -0.40
N PRO A 536 -30.03 -19.63 0.92
CA PRO A 536 -30.20 -20.72 1.87
C PRO A 536 -31.59 -21.36 1.71
N LEU A 537 -31.62 -22.67 1.50
CA LEU A 537 -32.76 -23.56 1.83
C LEU A 537 -32.54 -24.09 3.26
N PRO A 538 -33.58 -24.54 4.00
CA PRO A 538 -33.42 -25.05 5.36
C PRO A 538 -32.33 -26.15 5.43
N PRO A 539 -31.49 -26.13 6.48
CA PRO A 539 -30.23 -26.87 6.49
C PRO A 539 -30.43 -28.38 6.51
N VAL A 540 -29.70 -29.08 5.63
CA VAL A 540 -29.34 -30.50 5.79
C VAL A 540 -27.86 -30.54 6.17
N ALA A 541 -27.54 -31.24 7.26
CA ALA A 541 -26.28 -31.10 7.99
C ALA A 541 -25.05 -31.73 7.32
N GLY A 542 -23.91 -31.03 7.40
CA GLY A 542 -22.55 -31.62 7.44
C GLY A 542 -21.55 -31.11 6.39
N PHE A 543 -20.39 -30.64 6.88
CA PHE A 543 -19.04 -30.46 6.27
C PHE A 543 -18.51 -29.01 6.09
N ASP A 544 -17.37 -28.76 6.75
CA ASP A 544 -16.50 -27.57 6.71
C ASP A 544 -15.09 -27.96 6.18
N ASP A 545 -14.37 -27.03 5.53
CA ASP A 545 -12.90 -27.05 5.46
C ASP A 545 -12.30 -25.63 5.24
N ASN A 546 -11.13 -25.36 5.85
CA ASN A 546 -10.43 -24.06 5.93
C ASN A 546 -8.93 -24.21 5.56
N SER A 547 -8.32 -23.22 4.87
CA SER A 547 -7.11 -22.47 5.31
C SER A 547 -6.30 -21.76 4.19
N ASP A 548 -5.82 -20.54 4.52
CA ASP A 548 -5.08 -19.54 3.73
C ASP A 548 -3.53 -19.57 3.90
N GLY A 549 -2.76 -18.92 3.01
CA GLY A 549 -1.33 -18.54 3.25
C GLY A 549 -0.68 -17.55 2.24
N TYR A 550 0.01 -16.50 2.73
CA TYR A 550 0.65 -15.37 1.99
C TYR A 550 2.16 -15.18 2.33
N VAL A 551 2.98 -14.56 1.46
CA VAL A 551 4.43 -14.24 1.68
C VAL A 551 4.80 -12.75 1.37
N ARG A 552 5.71 -12.12 2.16
CA ARG A 552 6.19 -10.70 2.10
C ARG A 552 7.56 -10.51 1.37
N ARG A 553 7.86 -9.28 0.87
CA ARG A 553 9.14 -8.85 0.23
C ARG A 553 10.10 -8.16 1.24
N ILE A 554 11.44 -8.37 1.16
CA ILE A 554 12.42 -8.10 2.25
C ILE A 554 13.65 -7.24 1.80
N SER A 555 14.04 -6.24 2.59
CA SER A 555 15.26 -5.40 2.44
C SER A 555 16.30 -5.75 3.50
N CYS A 556 17.41 -6.44 3.16
CA CYS A 556 18.38 -6.98 4.14
C CYS A 556 19.76 -7.29 3.54
N PHE A 557 20.72 -7.68 4.37
CA PHE A 557 22.05 -8.20 4.02
C PHE A 557 22.23 -9.67 4.41
N GLY A 558 23.09 -10.39 3.70
CA GLY A 558 23.48 -11.75 4.10
C GLY A 558 24.30 -11.79 5.40
N ALA A 559 24.30 -12.94 6.07
CA ALA A 559 25.18 -13.18 7.23
C ALA A 559 26.66 -12.92 6.89
N GLY A 560 27.45 -12.51 7.87
CA GLY A 560 28.86 -12.17 7.75
C GLY A 560 29.13 -10.77 7.19
N THR A 561 28.09 -10.02 6.80
CA THR A 561 28.25 -8.64 6.32
C THR A 561 28.89 -7.78 7.41
N PRO A 562 30.09 -7.19 7.19
CA PRO A 562 30.75 -6.36 8.18
C PRO A 562 29.96 -5.06 8.40
N VAL A 563 29.82 -4.62 9.64
CA VAL A 563 29.16 -3.37 10.03
C VAL A 563 30.11 -2.55 10.91
N HIS A 564 30.26 -1.26 10.62
CA HIS A 564 31.06 -0.38 11.47
C HIS A 564 30.30 -0.02 12.75
N THR A 565 30.78 -0.51 13.90
CA THR A 565 30.19 -0.21 15.22
C THR A 565 31.13 0.62 16.08
N LEU A 566 30.59 1.13 17.19
CA LEU A 566 31.37 1.84 18.21
C LEU A 566 32.49 0.97 18.81
N SER A 567 32.34 -0.37 18.75
CA SER A 567 33.33 -1.34 19.26
C SER A 567 34.23 -1.90 18.16
N GLY A 568 34.19 -1.34 16.95
CA GLY A 568 34.90 -1.81 15.77
C GLY A 568 33.99 -2.53 14.77
N ILE A 569 34.59 -3.15 13.76
CA ILE A 569 33.82 -3.85 12.71
C ILE A 569 33.32 -5.19 13.25
N GLN A 570 32.03 -5.46 13.12
CA GLN A 570 31.38 -6.69 13.57
C GLN A 570 30.43 -7.24 12.49
N PRO A 571 30.22 -8.57 12.39
CA PRO A 571 29.28 -9.13 11.45
C PRO A 571 27.83 -8.82 11.87
N ILE A 572 26.95 -8.52 10.90
CA ILE A 572 25.59 -8.02 11.13
C ILE A 572 24.73 -8.94 12.02
N GLU A 573 24.88 -10.25 11.92
CA GLU A 573 24.12 -11.23 12.71
C GLU A 573 24.47 -11.24 14.20
N SER A 574 25.64 -10.70 14.56
CA SER A 574 26.13 -10.61 15.95
C SER A 574 25.61 -9.38 16.69
N LEU A 575 25.00 -8.42 15.98
CA LEU A 575 24.50 -7.18 16.55
C LEU A 575 23.19 -7.37 17.30
N ASN A 576 22.97 -6.53 18.32
CA ASN A 576 21.79 -6.54 19.18
C ASN A 576 21.29 -5.11 19.42
N GLU A 577 20.04 -4.98 19.88
CA GLU A 577 19.50 -3.68 20.29
C GLU A 577 20.42 -2.98 21.30
N GLY A 578 20.63 -1.69 21.09
CA GLY A 578 21.51 -0.84 21.88
C GLY A 578 23.01 -0.96 21.55
N ASP A 579 23.44 -1.86 20.66
CA ASP A 579 24.76 -1.68 20.02
C ASP A 579 24.74 -0.38 19.20
N GLN A 580 25.86 0.32 19.11
CA GLN A 580 25.92 1.60 18.38
C GLN A 580 26.64 1.42 17.05
N VAL A 581 26.00 1.81 15.96
CA VAL A 581 26.56 1.79 14.60
C VAL A 581 26.99 3.18 14.18
N LEU A 582 28.00 3.24 13.32
CA LEU A 582 28.43 4.49 12.70
C LEU A 582 27.39 4.91 11.66
N THR A 583 26.95 6.16 11.72
CA THR A 583 25.97 6.79 10.83
C THR A 583 26.53 8.07 10.24
N GLN A 584 25.89 8.59 9.21
CA GLN A 584 26.20 9.88 8.63
C GLN A 584 24.95 10.74 8.57
N ASN A 585 24.93 11.90 9.21
CA ASN A 585 23.77 12.77 9.15
C ASN A 585 23.63 13.41 7.75
N MET A 586 22.54 13.09 7.06
CA MET A 586 22.29 13.50 5.67
C MET A 586 22.09 15.01 5.46
N LYS A 587 21.94 15.81 6.52
CA LYS A 587 21.82 17.28 6.41
C LYS A 587 23.14 17.99 6.67
N THR A 588 23.92 17.47 7.62
CA THR A 588 25.13 18.12 8.13
C THR A 588 26.42 17.44 7.69
N GLY A 589 26.31 16.28 7.03
CA GLY A 589 27.42 15.39 6.65
C GLY A 589 28.21 14.82 7.83
N ALA A 590 27.76 15.07 9.07
CA ALA A 590 28.45 14.70 10.29
C ALA A 590 28.41 13.19 10.49
N LEU A 591 29.56 12.58 10.80
CA LEU A 591 29.58 11.20 11.28
C LEU A 591 29.20 11.18 12.77
N GLY A 592 28.46 10.14 13.17
CA GLY A 592 28.01 9.94 14.54
C GLY A 592 27.83 8.47 14.87
N TYR A 593 27.74 8.13 16.15
CA TYR A 593 27.33 6.79 16.59
C TYR A 593 25.88 6.84 17.06
N LYS A 594 25.05 5.93 16.54
CA LYS A 594 23.64 5.83 16.88
C LYS A 594 23.29 4.42 17.33
N PRO A 595 22.45 4.28 18.36
CA PRO A 595 22.04 2.97 18.82
C PRO A 595 21.13 2.27 17.80
N ILE A 596 21.30 0.96 17.67
CA ILE A 596 20.38 0.06 16.99
C ILE A 596 19.12 -0.05 17.84
N LEU A 597 17.96 0.25 17.25
CA LEU A 597 16.66 0.20 17.89
C LEU A 597 16.00 -1.18 17.76
N VAL A 598 16.19 -1.82 16.60
CA VAL A 598 15.65 -3.16 16.28
C VAL A 598 16.64 -3.90 15.39
N VAL A 599 16.81 -5.20 15.64
CA VAL A 599 17.53 -6.11 14.75
C VAL A 599 16.53 -7.02 14.04
N HIS A 600 16.44 -6.89 12.72
CA HIS A 600 15.59 -7.73 11.88
C HIS A 600 16.35 -9.00 11.51
N ARG A 601 15.85 -10.17 11.96
CA ARG A 601 16.37 -11.50 11.61
C ARG A 601 15.34 -12.19 10.72
N ASN A 602 15.60 -12.24 9.42
CA ASN A 602 14.62 -12.66 8.42
C ASN A 602 14.96 -14.04 7.82
N PRO A 603 13.95 -14.79 7.35
CA PRO A 603 14.17 -16.08 6.71
C PRO A 603 15.00 -15.94 5.43
N PRO A 604 15.56 -17.05 4.90
CA PRO A 604 16.41 -17.01 3.72
C PRO A 604 15.75 -16.33 2.51
N SER A 605 16.48 -15.43 1.85
CA SER A 605 15.99 -14.64 0.72
C SER A 605 17.01 -14.60 -0.43
N PRO A 606 16.58 -14.44 -1.70
CA PRO A 606 17.50 -14.18 -2.82
C PRO A 606 18.34 -12.91 -2.60
N THR A 607 19.61 -12.96 -2.99
CA THR A 607 20.59 -11.86 -2.78
C THR A 607 21.43 -11.58 -4.03
N TYR A 608 22.07 -10.41 -4.07
CA TYR A 608 23.15 -10.04 -4.98
C TYR A 608 24.48 -10.09 -4.25
N ARG A 609 25.50 -10.52 -4.98
CA ARG A 609 26.91 -10.28 -4.70
C ARG A 609 27.34 -9.02 -5.45
N ILE A 610 27.67 -7.96 -4.71
CA ILE A 610 28.04 -6.65 -5.25
C ILE A 610 29.52 -6.41 -4.96
N ALA A 611 30.35 -6.31 -6.00
CA ALA A 611 31.76 -5.97 -5.87
C ALA A 611 31.92 -4.44 -5.85
N LEU A 612 32.39 -3.91 -4.72
CA LEU A 612 32.67 -2.50 -4.48
C LEU A 612 34.19 -2.34 -4.30
N GLY A 613 34.90 -1.97 -5.36
CA GLY A 613 36.36 -1.93 -5.32
C GLY A 613 36.95 -3.33 -5.09
N ASP A 614 37.79 -3.48 -4.06
CA ASP A 614 38.43 -4.76 -3.69
C ASP A 614 37.59 -5.63 -2.74
N GLU A 615 36.37 -5.20 -2.41
CA GLU A 615 35.48 -5.85 -1.46
C GLU A 615 34.18 -6.30 -2.11
N THR A 616 33.53 -7.30 -1.51
CA THR A 616 32.23 -7.81 -1.93
C THR A 616 31.24 -7.78 -0.78
N VAL A 617 30.05 -7.23 -1.02
CA VAL A 617 28.92 -7.20 -0.07
C VAL A 617 27.78 -8.06 -0.60
N ILE A 618 27.12 -8.81 0.28
CA ILE A 618 25.95 -9.62 -0.09
C ILE A 618 24.67 -8.96 0.41
N SER A 619 23.82 -8.52 -0.52
CA SER A 619 22.67 -7.67 -0.26
C SER A 619 21.40 -8.23 -0.90
N SER A 620 20.24 -8.05 -0.30
CA SER A 620 18.97 -8.30 -0.99
C SER A 620 18.76 -7.27 -2.12
N TYR A 621 17.84 -7.59 -3.04
CA TYR A 621 17.59 -6.78 -4.23
C TYR A 621 17.09 -5.36 -3.94
N PHE A 622 16.45 -5.17 -2.79
CA PHE A 622 15.77 -3.92 -2.42
C PHE A 622 16.54 -3.08 -1.41
N HIS A 623 17.65 -3.59 -0.89
CA HIS A 623 18.47 -2.83 0.05
C HIS A 623 19.06 -1.60 -0.64
N ARG A 624 19.20 -0.49 0.08
CA ARG A 624 19.59 0.80 -0.51
C ARG A 624 21.01 1.18 -0.15
N PHE A 625 21.76 1.60 -1.16
CA PHE A 625 23.09 2.17 -1.07
C PHE A 625 23.02 3.67 -1.40
N TRP A 626 23.94 4.46 -0.85
CA TRP A 626 24.04 5.87 -1.22
C TRP A 626 24.91 6.04 -2.48
N LYS A 627 24.28 6.48 -3.57
CA LYS A 627 24.96 6.85 -4.82
C LYS A 627 25.35 8.32 -4.79
N ALA A 628 26.63 8.59 -5.03
CA ALA A 628 27.20 9.93 -4.94
C ALA A 628 26.41 10.95 -5.77
N GLY A 629 25.97 12.04 -5.13
CA GLY A 629 25.23 13.13 -5.75
C GLY A 629 23.80 12.81 -6.20
N GLN A 630 23.34 11.56 -6.05
CA GLN A 630 21.98 11.11 -6.42
C GLN A 630 21.17 10.63 -5.21
N GLY A 631 21.82 10.25 -4.12
CA GLY A 631 21.17 9.75 -2.90
C GLY A 631 20.90 8.24 -2.93
N TRP A 632 19.81 7.82 -2.28
CA TRP A 632 19.50 6.39 -2.07
C TRP A 632 19.08 5.66 -3.37
N ILE A 633 19.82 4.61 -3.73
CA ILE A 633 19.52 3.72 -4.85
C ILE A 633 19.42 2.27 -4.37
N MET A 634 18.49 1.48 -4.93
CA MET A 634 18.39 0.06 -4.57
C MET A 634 19.54 -0.75 -5.18
N ALA A 635 19.92 -1.85 -4.55
CA ALA A 635 20.94 -2.79 -5.01
C ALA A 635 20.68 -3.28 -6.45
N ARG A 636 19.43 -3.59 -6.80
CA ARG A 636 19.02 -3.99 -8.17
C ARG A 636 19.11 -2.89 -9.22
N ASP A 637 19.24 -1.65 -8.77
CA ASP A 637 19.26 -0.45 -9.61
C ASP A 637 20.66 0.12 -9.80
N LEU A 638 21.64 -0.36 -9.01
CA LEU A 638 23.06 -0.09 -9.24
C LEU A 638 23.52 -0.68 -10.58
N THR A 639 24.41 0.02 -11.26
CA THR A 639 25.09 -0.46 -12.47
C THR A 639 26.60 -0.46 -12.30
N VAL A 640 27.29 -1.29 -13.09
CA VAL A 640 28.76 -1.26 -13.13
C VAL A 640 29.21 0.14 -13.53
N GLY A 641 30.14 0.70 -12.77
CA GLY A 641 30.61 2.08 -12.96
C GLY A 641 30.00 3.09 -12.00
N ASP A 642 28.87 2.79 -11.34
CA ASP A 642 28.29 3.67 -10.32
C ASP A 642 29.26 3.91 -9.15
N LYS A 643 29.18 5.11 -8.55
CA LYS A 643 30.02 5.50 -7.40
C LYS A 643 29.17 5.48 -6.12
N VAL A 644 29.49 4.56 -5.22
CA VAL A 644 28.86 4.42 -3.90
C VAL A 644 29.68 5.19 -2.86
N ARG A 645 29.00 5.91 -1.98
CA ARG A 645 29.62 6.65 -0.87
C ARG A 645 30.16 5.69 0.18
N THR A 646 31.39 5.94 0.62
CA THR A 646 32.04 5.22 1.71
C THR A 646 32.62 6.17 2.75
N LEU A 647 33.10 5.64 3.88
CA LEU A 647 33.82 6.42 4.90
C LEU A 647 35.06 7.12 4.35
N GLY A 648 35.74 6.51 3.37
CA GLY A 648 36.97 7.02 2.76
C GLY A 648 36.76 7.92 1.55
N GLY A 649 35.53 8.06 1.05
CA GLY A 649 35.21 8.81 -0.16
C GLY A 649 34.21 8.07 -1.03
N LEU A 650 34.61 7.71 -2.26
CA LEU A 650 33.75 7.01 -3.22
C LEU A 650 34.40 5.71 -3.68
N VAL A 651 33.60 4.66 -3.80
CA VAL A 651 33.99 3.36 -4.38
C VAL A 651 33.18 3.07 -5.62
N ARG A 652 33.81 2.53 -6.66
CA ARG A 652 33.14 2.16 -7.91
C ARG A 652 32.56 0.74 -7.82
N VAL A 653 31.33 0.57 -8.29
CA VAL A 653 30.72 -0.75 -8.51
C VAL A 653 31.45 -1.43 -9.66
N GLN A 654 32.10 -2.56 -9.38
CA GLN A 654 32.85 -3.34 -10.36
C GLN A 654 32.00 -4.44 -11.01
N SER A 655 31.16 -5.11 -10.22
CA SER A 655 30.25 -6.14 -10.74
C SER A 655 29.06 -6.34 -9.81
N ILE A 656 27.96 -6.84 -10.37
CA ILE A 656 26.75 -7.24 -9.65
C ILE A 656 26.33 -8.58 -10.21
N ALA A 657 26.23 -9.60 -9.37
CA ALA A 657 25.81 -10.94 -9.75
C ALA A 657 24.78 -11.48 -8.75
N THR A 658 23.83 -12.30 -9.21
CA THR A 658 22.95 -13.05 -8.31
C THR A 658 23.78 -13.97 -7.40
N SER A 659 23.33 -14.14 -6.16
CA SER A 659 23.98 -14.95 -5.13
C SER A 659 22.95 -15.87 -4.45
N ASP A 660 23.44 -16.80 -3.65
CA ASP A 660 22.64 -17.82 -2.99
C ASP A 660 21.57 -17.24 -2.05
N VAL A 661 20.51 -18.03 -1.86
CA VAL A 661 19.47 -17.80 -0.87
C VAL A 661 20.02 -18.15 0.51
N GLN A 662 20.05 -17.16 1.41
CA GLN A 662 20.63 -17.32 2.75
C GLN A 662 19.89 -16.46 3.78
N PRO A 663 19.99 -16.75 5.09
CA PRO A 663 19.44 -15.89 6.13
C PRO A 663 19.92 -14.45 5.97
N VAL A 664 19.01 -13.51 6.18
CA VAL A 664 19.29 -12.10 5.96
C VAL A 664 18.91 -11.23 7.16
N PHE A 665 19.68 -10.16 7.36
CA PHE A 665 19.62 -9.28 8.52
C PHE A 665 19.46 -7.81 8.09
N ASN A 666 18.75 -7.01 8.89
CA ASN A 666 18.73 -5.56 8.74
C ASN A 666 18.57 -4.89 10.11
N LEU A 667 18.77 -3.59 10.18
CA LEU A 667 18.73 -2.80 11.40
C LEU A 667 17.68 -1.69 11.27
N ASP A 668 17.07 -1.29 12.39
CA ASP A 668 16.47 0.05 12.53
C ASP A 668 17.45 0.88 13.37
N VAL A 669 17.88 2.03 12.86
CA VAL A 669 18.92 2.85 13.50
C VAL A 669 18.33 4.18 13.93
N ALA A 670 18.67 4.65 15.13
CA ALA A 670 18.13 5.90 15.65
C ALA A 670 18.56 7.12 14.81
N ASP A 671 17.64 8.09 14.69
CA ASP A 671 17.78 9.39 14.05
C ASP A 671 18.04 9.38 12.54
N ASP A 672 19.23 8.94 12.12
CA ASP A 672 19.73 9.16 10.75
C ASP A 672 19.23 8.10 9.74
N ALA A 673 18.72 6.96 10.22
CA ALA A 673 18.20 5.84 9.42
C ALA A 673 19.21 5.26 8.41
N ASP A 674 20.50 5.34 8.72
CA ASP A 674 21.58 4.79 7.92
C ASP A 674 22.65 4.12 8.79
N PHE A 675 23.54 3.37 8.14
CA PHE A 675 24.73 2.80 8.75
C PHE A 675 25.77 2.43 7.66
N PHE A 676 26.97 2.01 8.09
CA PHE A 676 28.05 1.64 7.19
C PHE A 676 28.35 0.14 7.19
N VAL A 677 28.42 -0.46 5.99
CA VAL A 677 28.71 -1.89 5.77
C VAL A 677 29.95 -2.16 4.92
N GLY A 678 30.57 -3.32 5.09
CA GLY A 678 31.86 -3.67 4.48
C GLY A 678 33.04 -3.00 5.18
N ARG A 679 34.26 -3.46 4.91
CA ARG A 679 35.53 -2.92 5.42
C ARG A 679 35.81 -1.50 4.94
N GLN A 680 35.40 -1.16 3.72
CA GLN A 680 35.50 0.20 3.20
C GLN A 680 34.43 1.13 3.79
N GLY A 681 33.39 0.56 4.43
CA GLY A 681 32.27 1.29 5.02
C GLY A 681 31.42 1.97 3.96
N ALA A 682 30.69 1.20 3.14
CA ALA A 682 29.68 1.70 2.22
C ALA A 682 28.43 2.16 2.98
N LEU A 683 27.94 3.36 2.65
CA LEU A 683 26.78 3.96 3.30
C LEU A 683 25.49 3.32 2.77
N VAL A 684 24.69 2.78 3.69
CA VAL A 684 23.47 2.03 3.40
C VAL A 684 22.33 2.46 4.30
N HIS A 685 21.11 2.25 3.86
CA HIS A 685 19.91 2.65 4.60
C HIS A 685 19.46 1.53 5.55
N ASP A 686 18.86 1.92 6.66
CA ASP A 686 18.21 1.00 7.60
C ASP A 686 16.92 0.37 7.01
N ASN A 687 16.17 -0.40 7.79
CA ASN A 687 14.95 -1.08 7.32
C ASN A 687 13.73 -0.14 7.18
N THR A 688 13.90 1.16 7.39
CA THR A 688 12.84 2.15 7.21
C THR A 688 12.77 2.66 5.76
N VAL A 689 11.81 3.53 5.48
CA VAL A 689 11.66 4.13 4.14
C VAL A 689 12.39 5.47 4.12
N PRO A 690 13.34 5.70 3.19
CA PRO A 690 14.05 6.97 3.11
C PRO A 690 13.12 8.15 2.81
N ASP A 691 13.44 9.33 3.33
CA ASP A 691 12.79 10.57 2.91
C ASP A 691 13.39 11.05 1.59
N PHE A 692 12.75 10.69 0.48
CA PHE A 692 13.18 11.04 -0.88
C PHE A 692 13.09 12.54 -1.22
N ARG A 693 12.57 13.38 -0.32
CA ARG A 693 12.53 14.84 -0.50
C ARG A 693 13.84 15.52 -0.10
N GLN A 694 14.77 14.80 0.53
CA GLN A 694 16.03 15.36 0.96
C GLN A 694 16.98 15.51 -0.23
N THR A 695 17.56 16.70 -0.36
CA THR A 695 18.68 16.93 -1.29
C THR A 695 19.90 16.17 -0.77
N PRO A 696 20.60 15.38 -1.61
CA PRO A 696 21.84 14.73 -1.21
C PRO A 696 22.84 15.75 -0.65
N PHE A 697 23.44 15.48 0.51
CA PHE A 697 24.45 16.38 1.09
C PHE A 697 25.70 16.51 0.20
N ASP A 698 25.92 15.51 -0.66
CA ASP A 698 26.99 15.46 -1.64
C ASP A 698 26.49 15.71 -3.07
N ALA A 699 25.31 16.33 -3.22
CA ALA A 699 24.85 16.82 -4.52
C ALA A 699 25.88 17.79 -5.09
N SER A 700 26.36 17.50 -6.29
CA SER A 700 27.25 18.42 -6.99
C SER A 700 26.49 19.73 -7.21
N PRO A 701 27.06 20.91 -6.90
CA PRO A 701 26.66 22.09 -7.64
C PRO A 701 26.88 21.75 -9.14
N GLY A 702 26.03 22.22 -10.04
CA GLY A 702 26.22 22.01 -11.48
C GLY A 702 27.51 22.64 -12.00
N SER A 703 27.48 23.29 -13.16
CA SER A 703 28.62 24.10 -13.60
C SER A 703 29.07 25.07 -12.49
N LEU A 704 30.39 25.23 -12.35
CA LEU A 704 31.01 26.09 -11.34
C LEU A 704 30.57 27.57 -11.45
N GLU A 705 29.98 27.97 -12.57
CA GLU A 705 29.43 29.32 -12.81
C GLU A 705 28.34 29.73 -11.80
N THR A 706 27.54 28.80 -11.29
CA THR A 706 26.45 29.12 -10.35
C THR A 706 26.94 29.38 -8.92
N THR A 707 28.19 29.03 -8.60
CA THR A 707 28.75 29.24 -7.24
C THR A 707 29.16 30.70 -6.97
N ALA A 708 29.39 31.50 -8.00
CA ALA A 708 29.65 32.94 -7.86
C ALA A 708 28.36 33.76 -7.60
N ALA A 709 27.19 33.26 -8.04
CA ALA A 709 25.92 33.97 -7.95
C ALA A 709 25.16 33.74 -6.61
N ALA A 710 25.51 32.70 -5.85
CA ALA A 710 24.84 32.37 -4.59
C ALA A 710 25.41 33.09 -3.35
N ALA A 711 26.41 33.96 -3.52
CA ALA A 711 26.86 34.87 -2.46
C ALA A 711 25.84 36.00 -2.27
N SER A 712 24.71 35.71 -1.62
CA SER A 712 23.84 36.76 -1.07
C SER A 712 24.41 37.27 0.26
N PRO A 713 24.36 38.60 0.49
CA PRO A 713 24.88 39.21 1.71
C PRO A 713 23.85 39.05 2.82
N VAL A 714 24.12 38.20 3.81
CA VAL A 714 23.45 38.30 5.10
C VAL A 714 24.48 38.73 6.14
N SER A 715 24.36 40.04 6.41
CA SER A 715 24.85 40.91 7.46
C SER A 715 25.24 40.29 8.81
N ARG A 716 26.28 40.93 9.38
CA ARG A 716 26.71 41.02 10.79
C ARG A 716 25.72 40.65 11.88
#